data_AF-A0A7Y5KTA6-F1
#
_entry.id   AF-A0A7Y5KTA6-F1
#
_cell.length_a   1.000
_cell.length_b   1.000
_cell.length_c   1.000
_cell.angle_alpha   90.00
_cell.angle_beta   90.00
_cell.angle_gamma   90.00
#
_symmetry.space_group_name_H-M   'P 1'
#
loop_
_entity.id
_entity.type
_entity.pdbx_description
1 polymer ?
#
loop_
_entity_poly.entity_id
_entity_poly.type
_entity_poly.pdbx_seq_one_letter_code
_entity_poly.pdbx_strand_id
1 'polypeptide(L)'
;MQPFEVRRDDLAHCESLLRAGSKSFSAASRFLPDPLRERMTVLYAFCRVSDDRVDDDPLASTRTIDGLRRRLDEAFAGRASDDPVDRAFAALLRDTPIPPALPHALLEGMEWDVEGRRYANLEELQDYAARVAGTVGAMSTLMMGVNEPEVLARACDLGIAMQLTNVARDVGEDARRGRIYLPLDWLKGVDIEAWLERPAPIPEVKAVVRRLLDEAHALYRRADHGIAMLPRNCRIAIRAARLVYSDIGRTIAAADFDSVTRRAVVPAARKLWLLLRASSAALRAAGPLDEPPLRAAEALVAAAREGAGADSRQYHGPRNAVSNVGSPEQLAAVTRGLRHIYHGDTVDRACRYAVTEGALPRDLTGRVLFTVFPYEAVFNDHTLASNPHMLTAPGRLLSIDLDPAGDGTVCLQTNFLQVQSWHIRQLAPRAVVRTDFAELGWLGVMNLANTTPLPTFPQTNRDGRTGRRLLMTYDAGRPSEIDPRSFTPVAPVGDTSRYTPAVNSSFSPMIMTSGHPVYDPEPSRGCPQGRLFYTHLVPSALDFLHPSQRAIRADLHVMSWDGTSSPSRPLRVCVDGEPVVLDQASAHQICLTRDHIVVFNATLVLNGSALAEPILAMLHKSARDAWPAAIRSVFDRLFRSASQWMHAPVPSPRCPVFVIAKREIEDALREGRDRVESHRFILPSELSHAVADYDDAGGLITVFAQHNIGADPADQVEEGDRLVDGRIVERDFLGLFTGSTDLNQVRKHVLDVRTGGISTTAFPDPEDPKTFRYGLNLLPPVAPVAFAPASEPGRVGDLTRSIERLDTTYWISGGWIPDVASERAFDNFRGANHPRLVPEAEYRARAADSSNTVQLFALDHDLHLESSYAFPHGWFMGTPVWIPKPGARSTREGWLVGPVWGPDDAHVEIWVFDTATALSEGPVCKLGPAVGELGLRPGFPLHGTWLDREGIEAWERPTYRTELEDVPTYVKLAEAAVMGGGLLTRAVRQLFGE
;
A
#
# COMPACT_ATOMS: atom_id res chain seq x y z
N MET A 1 -7.99 -7.67 12.88
CA MET A 1 -7.81 -6.90 14.12
C MET A 1 -6.37 -6.39 14.14
N GLN A 2 -6.20 -5.09 14.19
CA GLN A 2 -4.93 -4.35 14.33
C GLN A 2 -4.18 -4.81 15.59
N PRO A 3 -2.84 -4.76 15.65
CA PRO A 3 -2.12 -4.73 16.93
C PRO A 3 -2.71 -3.62 17.81
N PHE A 4 -2.77 -3.83 19.12
CA PHE A 4 -3.27 -2.81 20.05
C PHE A 4 -2.05 -2.10 20.64
N GLU A 5 -1.83 -0.84 20.24
CA GLU A 5 -0.63 -0.09 20.59
C GLU A 5 -0.77 0.54 21.98
N VAL A 6 -0.42 -0.26 22.98
CA VAL A 6 -0.40 0.13 24.39
C VAL A 6 0.98 -0.12 24.98
N ARG A 7 1.44 0.78 25.86
CA ARG A 7 2.72 0.60 26.57
C ARG A 7 2.65 -0.73 27.33
N ARG A 8 3.67 -1.57 27.20
CA ARG A 8 3.67 -2.92 27.81
C ARG A 8 3.49 -2.87 29.33
N ASP A 9 4.04 -1.86 29.99
CA ASP A 9 3.86 -1.66 31.43
C ASP A 9 2.43 -1.27 31.79
N ASP A 10 1.78 -0.41 30.98
CA ASP A 10 0.38 -0.01 31.17
C ASP A 10 -0.56 -1.21 30.95
N LEU A 11 -0.30 -2.00 29.91
CA LEU A 11 -1.05 -3.23 29.65
C LEU A 11 -0.84 -4.28 30.75
N ALA A 12 0.39 -4.47 31.24
CA ALA A 12 0.68 -5.38 32.34
C ALA A 12 -0.05 -4.96 33.62
N HIS A 13 -0.16 -3.66 33.87
CA HIS A 13 -0.98 -3.12 34.96
C HIS A 13 -2.47 -3.45 34.76
N CYS A 14 -3.04 -3.18 33.58
CA CYS A 14 -4.41 -3.53 33.23
C CYS A 14 -4.68 -5.05 33.35
N GLU A 15 -3.73 -5.90 32.93
CA GLU A 15 -3.81 -7.35 33.11
C GLU A 15 -3.82 -7.78 34.57
N SER A 16 -3.04 -7.11 35.43
CA SER A 16 -3.02 -7.39 36.87
C SER A 16 -4.37 -7.09 37.51
N LEU A 17 -5.00 -5.97 37.11
CA LEU A 17 -6.35 -5.59 37.55
C LEU A 17 -7.39 -6.61 37.07
N LEU A 18 -7.31 -7.09 35.83
CA LEU A 18 -8.21 -8.12 35.32
C LEU A 18 -8.06 -9.45 36.06
N ARG A 19 -6.83 -9.90 36.32
CA ARG A 19 -6.56 -11.17 37.04
C ARG A 19 -7.05 -11.12 38.48
N ALA A 20 -6.93 -9.97 39.14
CA ALA A 20 -7.43 -9.75 40.50
C ALA A 20 -8.97 -9.64 40.54
N GLY A 21 -9.56 -8.89 39.60
CA GLY A 21 -10.99 -8.56 39.58
C GLY A 21 -11.91 -9.67 39.07
N SER A 22 -11.47 -10.50 38.10
CA SER A 22 -12.33 -11.57 37.56
C SER A 22 -11.58 -12.77 36.99
N LYS A 23 -11.52 -13.85 37.77
CA LYS A 23 -10.96 -15.15 37.34
C LYS A 23 -11.71 -15.74 36.13
N SER A 24 -13.01 -15.53 36.05
CA SER A 24 -13.85 -16.06 34.97
C SER A 24 -13.63 -15.31 33.65
N PHE A 25 -13.56 -13.97 33.70
CA PHE A 25 -13.32 -13.15 32.52
C PHE A 25 -11.88 -13.28 32.03
N SER A 26 -10.92 -13.34 32.96
CA SER A 26 -9.52 -13.64 32.63
C SER A 26 -9.38 -14.99 31.89
N ALA A 27 -10.04 -16.06 32.35
CA ALA A 27 -10.02 -17.35 31.67
C ALA A 27 -10.73 -17.31 30.29
N ALA A 28 -11.88 -16.63 30.17
CA ALA A 28 -12.61 -16.50 28.90
C ALA A 28 -11.84 -15.66 27.87
N SER A 29 -11.15 -14.61 28.31
CA SER A 29 -10.36 -13.72 27.45
C SER A 29 -9.20 -14.41 26.73
N ARG A 30 -8.70 -15.55 27.26
CA ARG A 30 -7.66 -16.37 26.60
C ARG A 30 -8.13 -17.04 25.31
N PHE A 31 -9.45 -17.14 25.11
CA PHE A 31 -10.04 -17.63 23.87
C PHE A 31 -10.27 -16.53 22.83
N LEU A 32 -9.99 -15.27 23.17
CA LEU A 32 -9.96 -14.17 22.21
C LEU A 32 -8.59 -14.14 21.50
N PRO A 33 -8.53 -13.66 20.25
CA PRO A 33 -7.25 -13.36 19.62
C PRO A 33 -6.49 -12.30 20.43
N ASP A 34 -5.16 -12.39 20.46
CA ASP A 34 -4.31 -11.57 21.33
C ASP A 34 -4.64 -10.07 21.29
N PRO A 35 -4.81 -9.41 20.12
CA PRO A 35 -5.08 -7.96 20.10
C PRO A 35 -6.46 -7.55 20.63
N LEU A 36 -7.42 -8.47 20.72
CA LEU A 36 -8.74 -8.19 21.32
C LEU A 36 -8.74 -8.55 22.78
N ARG A 37 -7.98 -9.57 23.18
CA ARG A 37 -7.74 -9.85 24.59
C ARG A 37 -7.17 -8.61 25.28
N GLU A 38 -6.18 -7.95 24.67
CA GLU A 38 -5.56 -6.75 25.25
C GLU A 38 -6.55 -5.56 25.31
N ARG A 39 -7.30 -5.28 24.23
CA ARG A 39 -8.36 -4.24 24.23
C ARG A 39 -9.45 -4.48 25.28
N MET A 40 -9.96 -5.71 25.37
CA MET A 40 -10.95 -6.10 26.37
C MET A 40 -10.39 -6.02 27.80
N THR A 41 -9.09 -6.25 27.97
CA THR A 41 -8.40 -6.10 29.26
C THR A 41 -8.36 -4.62 29.68
N VAL A 42 -8.08 -3.73 28.74
CA VAL A 42 -8.08 -2.28 28.99
C VAL A 42 -9.48 -1.75 29.28
N LEU A 43 -10.50 -2.13 28.49
CA LEU A 43 -11.88 -1.74 28.78
C LEU A 43 -12.30 -2.20 30.19
N TYR A 44 -11.99 -3.45 30.55
CA TYR A 44 -12.28 -3.97 31.88
C TYR A 44 -11.55 -3.18 32.98
N ALA A 45 -10.26 -2.88 32.79
CA ALA A 45 -9.48 -2.11 33.74
C ALA A 45 -10.08 -0.71 33.95
N PHE A 46 -10.48 -0.02 32.88
CA PHE A 46 -11.14 1.28 32.97
C PHE A 46 -12.45 1.23 33.76
N CYS A 47 -13.34 0.26 33.47
CA CYS A 47 -14.58 0.09 34.23
C CYS A 47 -14.28 -0.18 35.72
N ARG A 48 -13.36 -1.10 36.01
CA ARG A 48 -13.01 -1.50 37.38
C ARG A 48 -12.46 -0.34 38.20
N VAL A 49 -11.59 0.45 37.60
CA VAL A 49 -10.92 1.59 38.22
C VAL A 49 -11.89 2.76 38.43
N SER A 50 -12.91 2.87 37.59
CA SER A 50 -14.00 3.83 37.76
C SER A 50 -14.93 3.41 38.90
N ASP A 51 -15.32 2.13 38.96
CA ASP A 51 -16.11 1.56 40.07
C ASP A 51 -15.38 1.70 41.41
N ASP A 52 -14.09 1.35 41.48
CA ASP A 52 -13.29 1.45 42.72
C ASP A 52 -13.24 2.89 43.24
N ARG A 53 -13.11 3.88 42.36
CA ARG A 53 -13.09 5.28 42.78
C ARG A 53 -14.44 5.75 43.33
N VAL A 54 -15.54 5.19 42.84
CA VAL A 54 -16.88 5.48 43.36
C VAL A 54 -17.13 4.78 44.69
N ASP A 55 -16.72 3.51 44.81
CA ASP A 55 -16.89 2.72 46.03
C ASP A 55 -15.94 3.15 47.19
N ASP A 56 -14.73 3.63 46.87
CA ASP A 56 -13.74 4.07 47.87
C ASP A 56 -13.95 5.53 48.33
N ASP A 57 -14.86 6.30 47.72
CA ASP A 57 -15.23 7.65 48.18
C ASP A 57 -16.21 7.55 49.36
N PRO A 58 -15.80 7.87 50.61
CA PRO A 58 -16.65 7.72 51.79
C PRO A 58 -17.87 8.63 51.79
N LEU A 59 -17.87 9.67 50.96
CA LEU A 59 -18.97 10.62 50.81
C LEU A 59 -19.70 10.49 49.49
N ALA A 60 -19.27 9.58 48.59
CA ALA A 60 -19.76 9.39 47.23
C ALA A 60 -20.27 10.73 46.65
N SER A 61 -19.33 11.62 46.34
CA SER A 61 -19.67 13.00 46.02
C SER A 61 -19.79 13.23 44.52
N THR A 62 -20.63 14.20 44.11
CA THR A 62 -20.69 14.67 42.71
C THR A 62 -19.30 15.05 42.17
N ARG A 63 -18.38 15.47 43.04
CA ARG A 63 -16.98 15.78 42.67
C ARG A 63 -16.20 14.56 42.14
N THR A 64 -16.50 13.35 42.64
CA THR A 64 -15.85 12.11 42.18
C THR A 64 -16.33 11.77 40.77
N ILE A 65 -17.63 11.89 40.50
CA ILE A 65 -18.20 11.72 39.16
C ILE A 65 -17.67 12.78 38.19
N ASP A 66 -17.62 14.06 38.59
CA ASP A 66 -17.04 15.13 37.78
C ASP A 66 -15.56 14.87 37.47
N GLY A 67 -14.82 14.32 38.44
CA GLY A 67 -13.43 13.89 38.25
C GLY A 67 -13.30 12.76 37.22
N LEU A 68 -14.19 11.77 37.25
CA LEU A 68 -14.23 10.68 36.26
C LEU A 68 -14.63 11.19 34.87
N ARG A 69 -15.63 12.09 34.78
CA ARG A 69 -16.03 12.74 33.52
C ARG A 69 -14.86 13.48 32.90
N ARG A 70 -14.15 14.30 33.68
CA ARG A 70 -12.96 15.01 33.22
C ARG A 70 -11.87 14.06 32.72
N ARG A 71 -11.59 12.97 33.45
CA ARG A 71 -10.59 11.96 33.03
C ARG A 71 -10.98 11.31 31.70
N LEU A 72 -12.27 11.00 31.53
CA LEU A 72 -12.81 10.46 30.28
C LEU A 72 -12.68 11.47 29.13
N ASP A 73 -13.03 12.73 29.35
CA ASP A 73 -12.89 13.81 28.36
C ASP A 73 -11.41 14.04 27.98
N GLU A 74 -10.51 13.99 28.95
CA GLU A 74 -9.06 14.07 28.74
C GLU A 74 -8.54 12.87 27.93
N ALA A 75 -9.06 11.67 28.17
CA ALA A 75 -8.72 10.47 27.39
C ALA A 75 -9.20 10.59 25.93
N PHE A 76 -10.42 11.08 25.69
CA PHE A 76 -10.92 11.39 24.33
C PHE A 76 -10.13 12.52 23.65
N ALA A 77 -9.65 13.50 24.41
CA ALA A 77 -8.85 14.61 23.90
C ALA A 77 -7.37 14.27 23.69
N GLY A 78 -6.95 13.03 23.91
CA GLY A 78 -5.55 12.59 23.80
C GLY A 78 -4.60 13.17 24.85
N ARG A 79 -5.15 13.73 25.94
CA ARG A 79 -4.42 14.35 27.06
C ARG A 79 -4.63 13.59 28.37
N ALA A 80 -4.67 12.26 28.29
CA ALA A 80 -4.94 11.40 29.44
C ALA A 80 -4.01 11.73 30.62
N SER A 81 -4.57 11.66 31.82
CA SER A 81 -3.84 11.76 33.08
C SER A 81 -2.69 10.75 33.14
N ASP A 82 -1.66 11.01 33.95
CA ASP A 82 -0.50 10.11 34.12
C ASP A 82 -0.81 8.85 34.95
N ASP A 83 -1.94 8.20 34.65
CA ASP A 83 -2.44 6.95 35.24
C ASP A 83 -2.34 5.83 34.17
N PRO A 84 -1.78 4.65 34.49
CA PRO A 84 -1.60 3.57 33.51
C PRO A 84 -2.91 3.13 32.82
N VAL A 85 -4.03 3.16 33.54
CA VAL A 85 -5.33 2.77 32.99
C VAL A 85 -5.89 3.86 32.10
N ASP A 86 -5.72 5.12 32.45
CA ASP A 86 -6.16 6.24 31.59
C ASP A 86 -5.34 6.33 30.31
N ARG A 87 -4.02 6.13 30.39
CA ARG A 87 -3.14 6.07 29.20
C ARG A 87 -3.51 4.90 28.29
N ALA A 88 -3.75 3.72 28.87
CA ALA A 88 -4.18 2.54 28.12
C ALA A 88 -5.58 2.73 27.53
N PHE A 89 -6.52 3.32 28.26
CA PHE A 89 -7.88 3.57 27.79
C PHE A 89 -7.91 4.64 26.70
N ALA A 90 -7.11 5.70 26.82
CA ALA A 90 -6.92 6.65 25.73
C ALA A 90 -6.32 5.99 24.48
N ALA A 91 -5.42 5.01 24.63
CA ALA A 91 -4.96 4.19 23.52
C ALA A 91 -6.11 3.36 22.91
N LEU A 92 -6.97 2.78 23.74
CA LEU A 92 -8.16 2.06 23.28
C LEU A 92 -9.14 2.95 22.51
N LEU A 93 -9.40 4.16 22.99
CA LEU A 93 -10.31 5.12 22.36
C LEU A 93 -9.76 5.69 21.04
N ARG A 94 -8.42 5.75 20.88
CA ARG A 94 -7.79 6.06 19.59
C ARG A 94 -7.93 4.91 18.60
N ASP A 95 -7.75 3.68 19.07
CA ASP A 95 -7.70 2.47 18.21
C ASP A 95 -9.07 1.87 17.89
N THR A 96 -10.13 2.29 18.58
CA THR A 96 -11.49 1.75 18.42
C THR A 96 -12.50 2.90 18.36
N PRO A 97 -13.39 2.94 17.36
CA PRO A 97 -14.41 3.98 17.23
C PRO A 97 -15.53 3.77 18.27
N ILE A 98 -15.24 4.05 19.54
CA ILE A 98 -16.20 4.06 20.64
C ILE A 98 -16.78 5.47 20.73
N PRO A 99 -18.07 5.69 20.42
CA PRO A 99 -18.69 7.01 20.55
C PRO A 99 -18.66 7.47 22.02
N PRO A 100 -18.34 8.74 22.32
CA PRO A 100 -18.26 9.25 23.69
C PRO A 100 -19.53 9.00 24.51
N ALA A 101 -20.69 9.02 23.86
CA ALA A 101 -21.97 8.73 24.51
C ALA A 101 -22.01 7.38 25.24
N LEU A 102 -21.27 6.35 24.79
CA LEU A 102 -21.26 5.03 25.45
C LEU A 102 -20.54 5.06 26.82
N PRO A 103 -19.27 5.47 26.95
CA PRO A 103 -18.61 5.57 28.24
C PRO A 103 -19.17 6.72 29.11
N HIS A 104 -19.74 7.79 28.54
CA HIS A 104 -20.48 8.77 29.35
C HIS A 104 -21.75 8.19 29.97
N ALA A 105 -22.50 7.35 29.23
CA ALA A 105 -23.65 6.64 29.79
C ALA A 105 -23.25 5.66 30.90
N LEU A 106 -22.05 5.06 30.83
CA LEU A 106 -21.49 4.27 31.94
C LEU A 106 -21.29 5.13 33.19
N LEU A 107 -20.69 6.32 33.05
CA LEU A 107 -20.50 7.24 34.18
C LEU A 107 -21.83 7.80 34.73
N GLU A 108 -22.84 7.99 33.87
CA GLU A 108 -24.21 8.34 34.30
C GLU A 108 -24.82 7.22 35.17
N GLY A 109 -24.59 5.95 34.83
CA GLY A 109 -25.01 4.83 35.66
C GLY A 109 -24.33 4.82 37.03
N MET A 110 -23.03 5.14 37.09
CA MET A 110 -22.30 5.29 38.35
C MET A 110 -22.81 6.48 39.18
N GLU A 111 -23.19 7.58 38.53
CA GLU A 111 -23.82 8.73 39.21
C GLU A 111 -25.13 8.33 39.90
N TRP A 112 -25.93 7.46 39.28
CA TRP A 112 -27.16 6.95 39.92
C TRP A 112 -26.87 6.10 41.17
N ASP A 113 -25.75 5.37 41.17
CA ASP A 113 -25.30 4.61 42.35
C ASP A 113 -24.87 5.54 43.49
N VAL A 114 -24.17 6.62 43.14
CA VAL A 114 -23.76 7.69 44.05
C VAL A 114 -24.97 8.40 44.67
N GLU A 115 -26.01 8.66 43.88
CA GLU A 115 -27.26 9.27 44.33
C GLU A 115 -28.13 8.34 45.20
N GLY A 116 -27.75 7.05 45.32
CA GLY A 116 -28.53 6.05 46.06
C GLY A 116 -29.90 5.79 45.42
N ARG A 117 -29.98 5.90 44.08
CA ARG A 117 -31.23 5.80 43.34
C ARG A 117 -31.93 4.46 43.58
N ARG A 118 -33.25 4.52 43.74
CA ARG A 118 -34.12 3.33 43.85
C ARG A 118 -35.04 3.25 42.64
N TYR A 119 -35.33 2.03 42.18
CA TYR A 119 -36.00 1.79 40.90
C TYR A 119 -37.45 1.39 41.09
N ALA A 120 -38.38 2.20 40.61
CA ALA A 120 -39.81 1.98 40.85
C ALA A 120 -40.32 0.69 40.21
N ASN A 121 -39.78 0.31 39.05
CA ASN A 121 -40.20 -0.82 38.23
C ASN A 121 -39.01 -1.47 37.48
N LEU A 122 -39.28 -2.54 36.74
CA LEU A 122 -38.27 -3.26 35.96
C LEU A 122 -37.67 -2.38 34.86
N GLU A 123 -38.46 -1.53 34.22
CA GLU A 123 -38.02 -0.68 33.12
C GLU A 123 -36.97 0.33 33.57
N GLU A 124 -37.12 0.93 34.75
CA GLU A 124 -36.11 1.81 35.35
C GLU A 124 -34.85 1.03 35.75
N LEU A 125 -34.99 -0.19 36.26
CA LEU A 125 -33.83 -1.06 36.54
C LEU A 125 -33.11 -1.46 35.25
N GLN A 126 -33.84 -1.67 34.16
CA GLN A 126 -33.27 -1.93 32.84
C GLN A 126 -32.55 -0.69 32.28
N ASP A 127 -33.07 0.52 32.51
CA ASP A 127 -32.40 1.77 32.14
C ASP A 127 -31.06 1.95 32.87
N TYR A 128 -30.98 1.53 34.14
CA TYR A 128 -29.73 1.46 34.88
C TYR A 128 -28.80 0.38 34.33
N ALA A 129 -29.31 -0.84 34.14
CA ALA A 129 -28.53 -1.96 33.62
C ALA A 129 -27.98 -1.70 32.21
N ALA A 130 -28.71 -0.96 31.39
CA ALA A 130 -28.25 -0.52 30.07
C ALA A 130 -27.03 0.39 30.20
N ARG A 131 -27.05 1.35 31.13
CA ARG A 131 -25.94 2.27 31.38
C ARG A 131 -24.69 1.59 31.92
N VAL A 132 -24.81 0.73 32.94
CA VAL A 132 -23.64 0.14 33.60
C VAL A 132 -23.09 -1.11 32.92
N ALA A 133 -23.90 -1.80 32.10
CA ALA A 133 -23.47 -3.06 31.46
C ALA A 133 -23.85 -3.17 29.99
N GLY A 134 -24.98 -2.60 29.56
CA GLY A 134 -25.35 -2.51 28.14
C GLY A 134 -24.32 -1.73 27.32
N THR A 135 -23.82 -0.61 27.85
CA THR A 135 -22.73 0.21 27.26
C THR A 135 -21.45 -0.61 27.07
N VAL A 136 -21.07 -1.42 28.07
CA VAL A 136 -19.90 -2.31 28.00
C VAL A 136 -20.10 -3.38 26.92
N GLY A 137 -21.31 -3.92 26.81
CA GLY A 137 -21.69 -4.84 25.73
C GLY A 137 -21.56 -4.20 24.34
N ALA A 138 -22.04 -2.96 24.18
CA ALA A 138 -21.92 -2.21 22.93
C ALA A 138 -20.46 -1.89 22.59
N MET A 139 -19.68 -1.34 23.54
CA MET A 139 -18.25 -1.07 23.37
C MET A 139 -17.46 -2.34 23.03
N SER A 140 -17.79 -3.47 23.67
CA SER A 140 -17.17 -4.77 23.38
C SER A 140 -17.43 -5.23 21.95
N THR A 141 -18.67 -5.08 21.47
CA THR A 141 -19.06 -5.44 20.09
C THR A 141 -18.40 -4.54 19.05
N LEU A 142 -18.26 -3.23 19.33
CA LEU A 142 -17.51 -2.30 18.49
C LEU A 142 -16.02 -2.66 18.42
N MET A 143 -15.39 -3.05 19.55
CA MET A 143 -14.02 -3.57 19.56
C MET A 143 -13.84 -4.88 18.75
N MET A 144 -14.93 -5.65 18.55
CA MET A 144 -14.94 -6.83 17.68
C MET A 144 -15.14 -6.49 16.21
N GLY A 145 -15.35 -5.23 15.86
CA GLY A 145 -15.57 -4.75 14.50
C GLY A 145 -16.99 -4.97 13.97
N VAL A 146 -17.99 -5.01 14.85
CA VAL A 146 -19.40 -5.25 14.52
C VAL A 146 -20.20 -4.01 14.89
N ASN A 147 -20.95 -3.44 13.95
CA ASN A 147 -21.70 -2.19 14.13
C ASN A 147 -23.17 -2.27 13.67
N GLU A 148 -23.63 -3.45 13.28
CA GLU A 148 -25.01 -3.69 12.87
C GLU A 148 -25.96 -3.42 14.06
N PRO A 149 -26.97 -2.54 13.92
CA PRO A 149 -27.86 -2.14 15.01
C PRO A 149 -28.52 -3.31 15.72
N GLU A 150 -28.89 -4.35 14.98
CA GLU A 150 -29.51 -5.56 15.50
C GLU A 150 -28.53 -6.35 16.37
N VAL A 151 -27.25 -6.42 15.99
CA VAL A 151 -26.22 -7.13 16.77
C VAL A 151 -25.79 -6.32 17.99
N LEU A 152 -25.69 -4.98 17.86
CA LEU A 152 -25.47 -4.06 18.98
C LEU A 152 -26.62 -4.14 20.00
N ALA A 153 -27.87 -4.21 19.54
CA ALA A 153 -29.02 -4.40 20.41
C ALA A 153 -28.94 -5.72 21.19
N ARG A 154 -28.56 -6.82 20.54
CA ARG A 154 -28.35 -8.11 21.22
C ARG A 154 -27.15 -8.10 22.16
N ALA A 155 -26.12 -7.31 21.88
CA ALA A 155 -24.99 -7.12 22.79
C ALA A 155 -25.39 -6.32 24.04
N CYS A 156 -26.24 -5.30 23.87
CA CYS A 156 -26.83 -4.58 24.98
C CYS A 156 -27.73 -5.51 25.82
N ASP A 157 -28.57 -6.34 25.18
CA ASP A 157 -29.39 -7.36 25.88
C ASP A 157 -28.50 -8.28 26.73
N LEU A 158 -27.33 -8.70 26.22
CA LEU A 158 -26.39 -9.52 26.97
C LEU A 158 -25.84 -8.81 28.21
N GLY A 159 -25.42 -7.55 28.05
CA GLY A 159 -24.93 -6.72 29.16
C GLY A 159 -26.00 -6.53 30.23
N ILE A 160 -27.22 -6.17 29.81
CA ILE A 160 -28.37 -6.01 30.71
C ILE A 160 -28.68 -7.31 31.43
N ALA A 161 -28.72 -8.45 30.74
CA ALA A 161 -28.94 -9.76 31.36
C ALA A 161 -27.89 -10.08 32.44
N MET A 162 -26.62 -9.75 32.18
CA MET A 162 -25.53 -9.93 33.15
C MET A 162 -25.72 -9.03 34.38
N GLN A 163 -26.16 -7.79 34.20
CA GLN A 163 -26.40 -6.89 35.33
C GLN A 163 -27.64 -7.26 36.14
N LEU A 164 -28.74 -7.67 35.50
CA LEU A 164 -29.89 -8.24 36.23
C LEU A 164 -29.48 -9.48 37.04
N THR A 165 -28.54 -10.28 36.51
CA THR A 165 -27.96 -11.42 37.24
C THR A 165 -27.09 -10.97 38.41
N ASN A 166 -26.32 -9.88 38.28
CA ASN A 166 -25.55 -9.30 39.38
C ASN A 166 -26.46 -8.78 40.49
N VAL A 167 -27.49 -8.01 40.14
CA VAL A 167 -28.52 -7.52 41.08
C VAL A 167 -29.19 -8.69 41.79
N ALA A 168 -29.57 -9.74 41.06
CA ALA A 168 -30.14 -10.95 41.64
C ALA A 168 -29.16 -11.70 42.56
N ARG A 169 -27.85 -11.64 42.32
CA ARG A 169 -26.81 -12.33 43.09
C ARG A 169 -26.44 -11.60 44.38
N ASP A 170 -26.39 -10.28 44.33
CA ASP A 170 -25.76 -9.45 45.36
C ASP A 170 -26.79 -8.75 46.28
N VAL A 171 -28.08 -9.10 46.19
CA VAL A 171 -29.19 -8.56 47.02
C VAL A 171 -28.83 -8.37 48.50
N GLY A 172 -28.26 -9.38 49.16
CA GLY A 172 -27.89 -9.26 50.57
C GLY A 172 -26.65 -8.41 50.84
N GLU A 173 -25.71 -8.37 49.89
CA GLU A 173 -24.52 -7.51 49.99
C GLU A 173 -24.90 -6.04 49.81
N ASP A 174 -25.74 -5.75 48.81
CA ASP A 174 -26.27 -4.41 48.55
C ASP A 174 -27.11 -3.91 49.73
N ALA A 175 -28.01 -4.76 50.25
CA ALA A 175 -28.85 -4.40 51.40
C ALA A 175 -28.02 -4.07 52.65
N ARG A 176 -26.93 -4.82 52.91
CA ARG A 176 -26.01 -4.53 54.02
C ARG A 176 -25.22 -3.22 53.83
N ARG A 177 -25.11 -2.73 52.59
CA ARG A 177 -24.56 -1.41 52.26
C ARG A 177 -25.65 -0.33 52.17
N GLY A 178 -26.90 -0.64 52.56
CA GLY A 178 -28.03 0.28 52.51
C GLY A 178 -28.58 0.54 51.10
N ARG A 179 -28.20 -0.26 50.09
CA ARG A 179 -28.62 -0.12 48.70
C ARG A 179 -29.72 -1.15 48.36
N ILE A 180 -30.64 -0.78 47.47
CA ILE A 180 -31.64 -1.69 46.92
C ILE A 180 -31.88 -1.43 45.43
N TYR A 181 -31.52 -2.42 44.62
CA TYR A 181 -31.68 -2.38 43.16
C TYR A 181 -32.95 -3.10 42.68
N LEU A 182 -33.59 -3.90 43.54
CA LEU A 182 -34.80 -4.65 43.18
C LEU A 182 -35.96 -3.70 42.84
N PRO A 183 -36.78 -4.00 41.81
CA PRO A 183 -37.95 -3.19 41.47
C PRO A 183 -38.91 -3.06 42.65
N LEU A 184 -39.18 -1.83 43.09
CA LEU A 184 -39.96 -1.58 44.31
C LEU A 184 -41.43 -2.03 44.16
N ASP A 185 -42.00 -1.91 42.96
CA ASP A 185 -43.34 -2.38 42.64
C ASP A 185 -43.49 -3.92 42.72
N TRP A 186 -42.39 -4.67 42.70
CA TRP A 186 -42.37 -6.12 42.88
C TRP A 186 -42.21 -6.52 44.35
N LEU A 187 -41.78 -5.60 45.22
CA LEU A 187 -41.65 -5.79 46.67
C LEU A 187 -42.90 -5.37 47.45
N LYS A 188 -44.09 -5.46 46.82
CA LYS A 188 -45.37 -5.12 47.46
C LYS A 188 -45.57 -5.91 48.75
N GLY A 189 -45.82 -5.20 49.84
CA GLY A 189 -46.04 -5.78 51.17
C GLY A 189 -44.76 -5.98 52.00
N VAL A 190 -43.58 -5.64 51.46
CA VAL A 190 -42.33 -5.58 52.21
C VAL A 190 -42.11 -4.15 52.71
N ASP A 191 -41.90 -3.98 54.02
CA ASP A 191 -41.35 -2.74 54.56
C ASP A 191 -39.86 -2.67 54.22
N ILE A 192 -39.54 -1.84 53.23
CA ILE A 192 -38.21 -1.79 52.61
C ILE A 192 -37.15 -1.28 53.59
N GLU A 193 -37.48 -0.28 54.41
CA GLU A 193 -36.53 0.27 55.37
C GLU A 193 -36.26 -0.75 56.49
N ALA A 194 -37.30 -1.37 57.03
CA ALA A 194 -37.15 -2.41 58.05
C ALA A 194 -36.37 -3.63 57.50
N TRP A 195 -36.56 -3.97 56.23
CA TRP A 195 -35.83 -5.04 55.58
C TRP A 195 -34.36 -4.69 55.30
N LEU A 196 -34.04 -3.44 54.92
CA LEU A 196 -32.66 -2.98 54.76
C LEU A 196 -31.88 -2.99 56.08
N GLU A 197 -32.54 -2.64 57.20
CA GLU A 197 -31.93 -2.73 58.54
C GLU A 197 -31.60 -4.18 58.94
N ARG A 198 -32.43 -5.14 58.50
CA ARG A 198 -32.28 -6.56 58.85
C ARG A 198 -32.54 -7.46 57.63
N PRO A 199 -31.61 -7.52 56.66
CA PRO A 199 -31.82 -8.25 55.42
C PRO A 199 -32.01 -9.75 55.69
N ALA A 200 -33.16 -10.28 55.31
CA ALA A 200 -33.49 -11.70 55.44
C ALA A 200 -34.07 -12.28 54.13
N PRO A 201 -33.85 -13.57 53.82
CA PRO A 201 -34.33 -14.22 52.60
C PRO A 201 -35.82 -14.58 52.69
N ILE A 202 -36.68 -13.57 52.82
CA ILE A 202 -38.14 -13.73 52.92
C ILE A 202 -38.75 -14.17 51.57
N PRO A 203 -39.92 -14.85 51.58
CA PRO A 203 -40.56 -15.36 50.36
C PRO A 203 -40.79 -14.30 49.27
N GLU A 204 -41.13 -13.07 49.65
CA GLU A 204 -41.38 -11.96 48.76
C GLU A 204 -40.11 -11.60 47.99
N VAL A 205 -38.98 -11.42 48.67
CA VAL A 205 -37.66 -11.12 48.05
C VAL A 205 -37.21 -12.27 47.17
N LYS A 206 -37.36 -13.52 47.61
CA LYS A 206 -37.06 -14.71 46.78
C LYS A 206 -37.89 -14.75 45.49
N ALA A 207 -39.17 -14.39 45.57
CA ALA A 207 -40.05 -14.33 44.40
C ALA A 207 -39.60 -13.24 43.41
N VAL A 208 -39.16 -12.08 43.91
CA VAL A 208 -38.58 -10.99 43.08
C VAL A 208 -37.27 -11.44 42.44
N VAL A 209 -36.36 -12.08 43.18
CA VAL A 209 -35.10 -12.64 42.66
C VAL A 209 -35.36 -13.65 41.55
N ARG A 210 -36.32 -14.57 41.75
CA ARG A 210 -36.72 -15.52 40.70
C ARG A 210 -37.22 -14.81 39.45
N ARG A 211 -38.13 -13.85 39.60
CA ARG A 211 -38.69 -13.09 38.48
C ARG A 211 -37.60 -12.31 37.72
N LEU A 212 -36.65 -11.72 38.44
CA LEU A 212 -35.52 -11.02 37.86
C LEU A 212 -34.60 -11.95 37.05
N LEU A 213 -34.37 -13.18 37.53
CA LEU A 213 -33.63 -14.20 36.79
C LEU A 213 -34.39 -14.68 35.54
N ASP A 214 -35.72 -14.75 35.58
CA ASP A 214 -36.54 -15.08 34.41
C ASP A 214 -36.41 -14.02 33.31
N GLU A 215 -36.41 -12.73 33.67
CA GLU A 215 -36.12 -11.61 32.75
C GLU A 215 -34.70 -11.70 32.17
N ALA A 216 -33.70 -11.95 33.02
CA ALA A 216 -32.32 -12.14 32.57
C ALA A 216 -32.22 -13.33 31.59
N HIS A 217 -32.92 -14.43 31.85
CA HIS A 217 -32.97 -15.59 30.95
C HIS A 217 -33.61 -15.27 29.60
N ALA A 218 -34.64 -14.41 29.55
CA ALA A 218 -35.23 -13.96 28.30
C ALA A 218 -34.22 -13.17 27.46
N LEU A 219 -33.50 -12.24 28.09
CA LEU A 219 -32.45 -11.45 27.42
C LEU A 219 -31.25 -12.30 27.00
N TYR A 220 -30.84 -13.31 27.79
CA TYR A 220 -29.80 -14.26 27.37
C TYR A 220 -30.19 -15.07 26.12
N ARG A 221 -31.48 -15.41 25.94
CA ARG A 221 -31.96 -16.08 24.72
C ARG A 221 -31.87 -15.14 23.52
N ARG A 222 -32.28 -13.89 23.67
CA ARG A 222 -32.12 -12.84 22.63
C ARG A 222 -30.65 -12.68 22.23
N ALA A 223 -29.77 -12.57 23.22
CA ALA A 223 -28.33 -12.42 23.01
C ALA A 223 -27.68 -13.61 22.27
N ASP A 224 -28.18 -14.84 22.42
CA ASP A 224 -27.62 -16.01 21.74
C ASP A 224 -27.66 -15.88 20.20
N HIS A 225 -28.64 -15.14 19.67
CA HIS A 225 -28.72 -14.84 18.23
C HIS A 225 -27.63 -13.84 17.81
N GLY A 226 -27.39 -12.78 18.59
CA GLY A 226 -26.30 -11.83 18.35
C GLY A 226 -24.91 -12.48 18.43
N ILE A 227 -24.71 -13.41 19.37
CA ILE A 227 -23.45 -14.17 19.48
C ILE A 227 -23.16 -14.98 18.21
N ALA A 228 -24.19 -15.50 17.52
CA ALA A 228 -24.02 -16.22 16.26
C ALA A 228 -23.64 -15.30 15.08
N MET A 229 -23.84 -13.99 15.22
CA MET A 229 -23.47 -12.97 14.23
C MET A 229 -22.06 -12.41 14.42
N LEU A 230 -21.45 -12.58 15.61
CA LEU A 230 -20.08 -12.13 15.88
C LEU A 230 -19.03 -12.85 14.99
N PRO A 231 -17.81 -12.30 14.84
CA PRO A 231 -16.68 -12.98 14.22
C PRO A 231 -16.42 -14.35 14.85
N ARG A 232 -16.15 -15.39 14.04
CA ARG A 232 -16.07 -16.79 14.50
C ARG A 232 -15.06 -17.01 15.64
N ASN A 233 -13.95 -16.30 15.61
CA ASN A 233 -12.90 -16.31 16.63
C ASN A 233 -13.29 -15.62 17.95
N CYS A 234 -14.36 -14.81 17.97
CA CYS A 234 -14.88 -14.16 19.18
C CYS A 234 -16.02 -14.94 19.84
N ARG A 235 -16.77 -15.74 19.06
CA ARG A 235 -18.01 -16.43 19.52
C ARG A 235 -17.78 -17.31 20.74
N ILE A 236 -16.66 -18.04 20.81
CA ILE A 236 -16.39 -18.98 21.90
C ILE A 236 -16.22 -18.22 23.22
N ALA A 237 -15.42 -17.15 23.21
CA ALA A 237 -15.17 -16.33 24.41
C ALA A 237 -16.44 -15.64 24.91
N ILE A 238 -17.22 -15.01 24.01
CA ILE A 238 -18.44 -14.30 24.39
C ILE A 238 -19.54 -15.27 24.81
N ARG A 239 -19.68 -16.42 24.15
CA ARG A 239 -20.60 -17.47 24.60
C ARG A 239 -20.17 -18.07 25.93
N ALA A 240 -18.88 -18.23 26.17
CA ALA A 240 -18.39 -18.69 27.47
C ALA A 240 -18.76 -17.71 28.58
N ALA A 241 -18.55 -16.41 28.36
CA ALA A 241 -18.96 -15.36 29.30
C ALA A 241 -20.47 -15.42 29.57
N ARG A 242 -21.30 -15.45 28.52
CA ARG A 242 -22.76 -15.63 28.61
C ARG A 242 -23.16 -16.86 29.42
N LEU A 243 -22.54 -18.01 29.15
CA LEU A 243 -22.88 -19.27 29.81
C LEU A 243 -22.49 -19.25 31.28
N VAL A 244 -21.29 -18.75 31.61
CA VAL A 244 -20.82 -18.63 33.00
C VAL A 244 -21.70 -17.70 33.81
N TYR A 245 -22.07 -16.54 33.26
CA TYR A 245 -22.95 -15.60 33.94
C TYR A 245 -24.36 -16.17 34.15
N SER A 246 -24.97 -16.78 33.13
CA SER A 246 -26.29 -17.41 33.31
C SER A 246 -26.29 -18.57 34.33
N ASP A 247 -25.16 -19.26 34.53
CA ASP A 247 -25.05 -20.36 35.51
C ASP A 247 -24.97 -19.85 36.97
N ILE A 248 -24.74 -18.55 37.18
CA ILE A 248 -24.94 -17.89 38.49
C ILE A 248 -26.41 -17.98 38.87
N GLY A 249 -27.33 -17.66 37.95
CA GLY A 249 -28.77 -17.78 38.15
C GLY A 249 -29.20 -19.20 38.51
N ARG A 250 -28.61 -20.22 37.88
CA ARG A 250 -28.81 -21.63 38.27
C ARG A 250 -28.36 -21.91 39.71
N THR A 251 -27.26 -21.31 40.13
CA THR A 251 -26.72 -21.48 41.50
C THR A 251 -27.61 -20.80 42.54
N ILE A 252 -28.16 -19.62 42.21
CA ILE A 252 -29.17 -18.93 43.03
C ILE A 252 -30.45 -19.78 43.13
N ALA A 253 -30.95 -20.30 42.01
CA ALA A 253 -32.13 -21.16 41.99
C ALA A 253 -31.93 -22.46 42.80
N ALA A 254 -30.73 -23.06 42.74
CA ALA A 254 -30.38 -24.24 43.53
C ALA A 254 -30.28 -23.94 45.04
N ALA A 255 -30.10 -22.68 45.42
CA ALA A 255 -30.13 -22.19 46.79
C ALA A 255 -31.53 -21.68 47.20
N ASP A 256 -32.60 -22.12 46.52
CA ASP A 256 -33.98 -21.67 46.77
C ASP A 256 -34.13 -20.14 46.67
N PHE A 257 -33.43 -19.56 45.69
CA PHE A 257 -33.39 -18.11 45.43
C PHE A 257 -32.92 -17.27 46.62
N ASP A 258 -32.19 -17.87 47.56
CA ASP A 258 -31.53 -17.15 48.65
C ASP A 258 -30.25 -16.45 48.15
N SER A 259 -30.41 -15.17 47.81
CA SER A 259 -29.32 -14.25 47.51
C SER A 259 -29.03 -13.27 48.65
N VAL A 260 -29.61 -13.49 49.84
CA VAL A 260 -29.46 -12.59 50.99
C VAL A 260 -28.40 -13.12 51.96
N THR A 261 -28.39 -14.43 52.22
CA THR A 261 -27.48 -15.04 53.20
C THR A 261 -26.18 -15.53 52.58
N ARG A 262 -26.21 -15.92 51.30
CA ARG A 262 -25.09 -16.55 50.60
C ARG A 262 -24.91 -15.93 49.23
N ARG A 263 -23.66 -15.67 48.87
CA ARG A 263 -23.31 -15.22 47.52
C ARG A 263 -23.14 -16.42 46.60
N ALA A 264 -23.86 -16.42 45.47
CA ALA A 264 -23.78 -17.51 44.51
C ALA A 264 -22.47 -17.49 43.72
N VAL A 265 -21.74 -18.60 43.70
CA VAL A 265 -20.48 -18.77 42.95
C VAL A 265 -20.54 -20.03 42.11
N VAL A 266 -20.24 -19.92 40.81
CA VAL A 266 -20.15 -21.08 39.92
C VAL A 266 -18.88 -21.89 40.23
N PRO A 267 -18.97 -23.20 40.53
CA PRO A 267 -17.80 -24.03 40.79
C PRO A 267 -16.84 -24.14 39.60
N ALA A 268 -15.54 -24.31 39.86
CA ALA A 268 -14.51 -24.36 38.82
C ALA A 268 -14.74 -25.47 37.78
N ALA A 269 -15.11 -26.69 38.21
CA ALA A 269 -15.43 -27.80 37.32
C ALA A 269 -16.60 -27.49 36.38
N ARG A 270 -17.60 -26.76 36.89
CA ARG A 270 -18.76 -26.32 36.10
C ARG A 270 -18.36 -25.25 35.07
N LYS A 271 -17.48 -24.30 35.42
CA LYS A 271 -16.93 -23.33 34.47
C LYS A 271 -16.19 -24.00 33.32
N LEU A 272 -15.39 -25.03 33.59
CA LEU A 272 -14.69 -25.80 32.55
C LEU A 272 -15.66 -26.50 31.60
N TRP A 273 -16.72 -27.13 32.13
CA TRP A 273 -17.76 -27.74 31.30
C TRP A 273 -18.50 -26.72 30.42
N LEU A 274 -18.80 -25.53 30.95
CA LEU A 274 -19.45 -24.45 30.20
C LEU A 274 -18.54 -23.91 29.08
N LEU A 275 -17.22 -23.83 29.31
CA LEU A 275 -16.23 -23.50 28.30
C LEU A 275 -16.22 -24.53 27.17
N LEU A 276 -16.21 -25.84 27.49
CA LEU A 276 -16.29 -26.91 26.49
C LEU A 276 -17.59 -26.86 25.69
N ARG A 277 -18.72 -26.55 26.34
CA ARG A 277 -20.02 -26.37 25.67
C ARG A 277 -20.03 -25.15 24.74
N ALA A 278 -19.28 -24.09 25.09
CA ALA A 278 -19.18 -22.87 24.28
C ALA A 278 -18.50 -23.11 22.92
N SER A 279 -17.64 -24.13 22.80
CA SER A 279 -16.96 -24.51 21.54
C SER A 279 -17.93 -24.77 20.38
N SER A 280 -19.15 -25.25 20.68
CA SER A 280 -20.21 -25.45 19.68
C SER A 280 -20.68 -24.15 18.99
N ALA A 281 -20.31 -22.97 19.51
CA ALA A 281 -20.65 -21.67 18.92
C ALA A 281 -19.95 -21.40 17.59
N ALA A 282 -18.76 -21.97 17.39
CA ALA A 282 -17.99 -21.78 16.16
C ALA A 282 -18.73 -22.32 14.92
N LEU A 283 -19.63 -23.28 15.11
CA LEU A 283 -20.34 -24.01 14.06
C LEU A 283 -21.82 -23.60 13.90
N ARG A 284 -22.34 -22.71 14.76
CA ARG A 284 -23.75 -22.27 14.66
C ARG A 284 -23.91 -21.24 13.54
N ALA A 285 -24.84 -21.54 12.62
CA ALA A 285 -25.29 -20.59 11.62
C ALA A 285 -26.13 -19.48 12.26
N ALA A 286 -26.05 -18.28 11.69
CA ALA A 286 -26.89 -17.15 12.07
C ALA A 286 -28.34 -17.38 11.62
N GLY A 287 -29.30 -17.08 12.49
CA GLY A 287 -30.73 -16.98 12.13
C GLY A 287 -31.15 -15.51 12.03
N PRO A 288 -32.35 -15.22 11.51
CA PRO A 288 -32.88 -13.86 11.43
C PRO A 288 -33.03 -13.22 12.83
N LEU A 289 -32.85 -11.90 12.89
CA LEU A 289 -33.02 -11.06 14.09
C LEU A 289 -34.23 -10.15 13.90
N ASP A 290 -35.43 -10.67 14.17
CA ASP A 290 -36.68 -9.93 13.95
C ASP A 290 -37.17 -9.15 15.19
N GLU A 291 -36.51 -9.31 16.35
CA GLU A 291 -36.91 -8.65 17.59
C GLU A 291 -36.31 -7.24 17.72
N PRO A 292 -37.10 -6.19 18.05
CA PRO A 292 -36.61 -4.83 18.21
C PRO A 292 -35.64 -4.69 19.41
N PRO A 293 -34.81 -3.64 19.45
CA PRO A 293 -34.01 -3.31 20.63
C PRO A 293 -34.88 -3.19 21.89
N LEU A 294 -34.30 -3.51 23.06
CA LEU A 294 -34.97 -3.21 24.33
C LEU A 294 -35.02 -1.68 24.51
N ARG A 295 -36.13 -1.12 25.03
CA ARG A 295 -36.30 0.34 25.24
C ARG A 295 -35.09 1.00 25.89
N ALA A 296 -34.57 0.39 26.96
CA ALA A 296 -33.41 0.87 27.70
C ALA A 296 -32.11 0.94 26.87
N ALA A 297 -32.01 0.15 25.80
CA ALA A 297 -30.86 0.08 24.90
C ALA A 297 -31.02 0.91 23.62
N GLU A 298 -32.21 1.44 23.31
CA GLU A 298 -32.47 2.19 22.07
C GLU A 298 -31.52 3.38 21.91
N ALA A 299 -31.33 4.17 22.97
CA ALA A 299 -30.41 5.30 22.97
C ALA A 299 -28.94 4.88 22.79
N LEU A 300 -28.53 3.73 23.33
CA LEU A 300 -27.18 3.20 23.19
C LEU A 300 -26.91 2.69 21.78
N VAL A 301 -27.90 2.01 21.18
CA VAL A 301 -27.84 1.52 19.79
C VAL A 301 -27.86 2.70 18.82
N ALA A 302 -28.69 3.71 19.08
CA ALA A 302 -28.71 4.96 18.32
C ALA A 302 -27.38 5.70 18.44
N ALA A 303 -26.81 5.86 19.64
CA ALA A 303 -25.51 6.49 19.83
C ALA A 303 -24.36 5.72 19.18
N ALA A 304 -24.38 4.38 19.23
CA ALA A 304 -23.43 3.53 18.54
C ALA A 304 -23.56 3.64 17.00
N ARG A 305 -24.78 3.82 16.50
CA ARG A 305 -25.07 4.03 15.07
C ARG A 305 -24.75 5.45 14.62
N GLU A 306 -25.04 6.47 15.42
CA GLU A 306 -24.70 7.86 15.15
C GLU A 306 -23.18 8.06 15.24
N GLY A 307 -22.47 7.42 16.18
CA GLY A 307 -21.00 7.40 16.12
C GLY A 307 -20.43 6.62 14.93
N ALA A 308 -21.22 5.74 14.30
CA ALA A 308 -20.84 4.97 13.10
C ALA A 308 -21.34 5.58 11.77
N GLY A 309 -22.29 6.53 11.82
CA GLY A 309 -22.99 7.11 10.66
C GLY A 309 -23.09 8.64 10.65
N ALA A 310 -22.85 9.31 11.78
CA ALA A 310 -22.50 10.72 11.82
C ALA A 310 -21.03 10.83 11.45
N ASP A 311 -20.82 11.46 10.31
CA ASP A 311 -19.70 12.34 10.01
C ASP A 311 -19.05 12.85 11.31
N SER A 312 -17.90 12.32 11.70
CA SER A 312 -17.08 12.83 12.81
C SER A 312 -16.30 14.09 12.40
N ARG A 313 -17.01 14.98 11.69
CA ARG A 313 -16.79 16.41 11.76
C ARG A 313 -17.21 16.89 13.16
N GLN A 314 -16.20 17.38 13.89
CA GLN A 314 -16.26 18.27 15.06
C GLN A 314 -16.60 17.70 16.45
N TYR A 315 -15.54 17.33 17.20
CA TYR A 315 -15.42 17.74 18.61
C TYR A 315 -14.53 19.00 18.65
N HIS A 316 -15.05 20.10 19.20
CA HIS A 316 -14.32 21.36 19.37
C HIS A 316 -13.90 21.54 20.84
N GLY A 317 -12.58 21.56 21.10
CA GLY A 317 -12.00 22.24 22.25
C GLY A 317 -10.54 21.84 22.55
N PRO A 318 -9.69 22.73 23.11
CA PRO A 318 -9.52 24.15 22.83
C PRO A 318 -8.61 24.37 21.60
N ARG A 319 -8.81 25.49 20.92
CA ARG A 319 -7.97 25.94 19.79
C ARG A 319 -6.51 26.04 20.23
N ASN A 320 -5.65 25.23 19.63
CA ASN A 320 -4.44 25.67 18.93
C ASN A 320 -3.94 24.56 17.97
N ALA A 321 -4.25 24.78 16.69
CA ALA A 321 -3.60 24.28 15.46
C ALA A 321 -3.43 22.76 15.21
N VAL A 322 -4.45 22.11 14.62
CA VAL A 322 -4.33 21.34 13.36
C VAL A 322 -5.71 21.36 12.67
N SER A 323 -5.99 22.40 11.90
CA SER A 323 -7.08 22.42 10.91
C SER A 323 -6.45 22.01 9.58
N ASN A 324 -6.78 20.85 9.00
CA ASN A 324 -6.67 20.58 7.55
C ASN A 324 -6.89 19.11 7.09
N VAL A 325 -7.34 18.12 7.88
CA VAL A 325 -7.62 16.78 7.28
C VAL A 325 -8.82 16.85 6.33
N GLY A 326 -8.70 16.27 5.13
CA GLY A 326 -9.71 16.36 4.06
C GLY A 326 -11.08 15.82 4.44
N SER A 327 -12.13 16.38 3.83
CA SER A 327 -13.52 15.95 4.02
C SER A 327 -13.74 14.51 3.52
N PRO A 328 -14.72 13.74 4.05
CA PRO A 328 -14.97 12.38 3.56
C PRO A 328 -15.25 12.28 2.06
N GLU A 329 -15.83 13.34 1.48
CA GLU A 329 -16.07 13.46 0.04
C GLU A 329 -14.76 13.58 -0.75
N GLN A 330 -13.78 14.34 -0.24
CA GLN A 330 -12.45 14.46 -0.82
C GLN A 330 -11.70 13.13 -0.79
N LEU A 331 -11.78 12.38 0.31
CA LEU A 331 -11.19 11.04 0.41
C LEU A 331 -11.84 10.07 -0.57
N ALA A 332 -13.18 10.07 -0.66
CA ALA A 332 -13.89 9.22 -1.62
C ALA A 332 -13.55 9.57 -3.08
N ALA A 333 -13.29 10.85 -3.39
CA ALA A 333 -12.81 11.26 -4.70
C ALA A 333 -11.41 10.71 -4.99
N VAL A 334 -10.48 10.78 -4.02
CA VAL A 334 -9.14 10.17 -4.13
C VAL A 334 -9.23 8.67 -4.45
N THR A 335 -10.04 7.92 -3.71
CA THR A 335 -10.22 6.48 -3.95
C THR A 335 -10.82 6.17 -5.33
N ARG A 336 -11.81 6.95 -5.80
CA ARG A 336 -12.37 6.77 -7.16
C ARG A 336 -11.36 7.08 -8.25
N GLY A 337 -10.64 8.19 -8.12
CA GLY A 337 -9.58 8.58 -9.06
C GLY A 337 -8.47 7.54 -9.15
N LEU A 338 -8.02 7.01 -8.00
CA LEU A 338 -6.99 5.98 -7.95
C LEU A 338 -7.44 4.69 -8.66
N ARG A 339 -8.72 4.34 -8.51
CA ARG A 339 -9.32 3.21 -9.23
C ARG A 339 -9.37 3.46 -10.73
N HIS A 340 -9.69 4.67 -11.16
CA HIS A 340 -9.77 5.02 -12.58
C HIS A 340 -8.39 4.97 -13.27
N ILE A 341 -7.34 5.46 -12.61
CA ILE A 341 -5.97 5.36 -13.15
C ILE A 341 -5.47 3.91 -13.16
N TYR A 342 -5.79 3.09 -12.15
CA TYR A 342 -5.24 1.73 -12.07
C TYR A 342 -5.96 0.70 -12.96
N HIS A 343 -7.28 0.79 -13.07
CA HIS A 343 -8.07 -0.14 -13.88
C HIS A 343 -8.10 0.26 -15.35
N GLY A 344 -8.06 -0.74 -16.24
CA GLY A 344 -8.10 -0.47 -17.67
C GLY A 344 -8.75 -1.59 -18.47
N ASP A 345 -9.14 -1.25 -19.70
CA ASP A 345 -9.71 -2.21 -20.64
C ASP A 345 -8.69 -3.31 -20.94
N THR A 346 -9.10 -4.55 -21.09
CA THR A 346 -8.20 -5.65 -21.49
C THR A 346 -8.19 -5.93 -22.99
N VAL A 347 -8.91 -5.10 -23.74
CA VAL A 347 -9.03 -5.19 -25.19
C VAL A 347 -8.45 -3.94 -25.82
N ASP A 348 -7.62 -4.15 -26.82
CA ASP A 348 -7.03 -3.07 -27.61
C ASP A 348 -8.09 -2.40 -28.48
N ARG A 349 -8.10 -1.08 -28.44
CA ARG A 349 -9.06 -0.25 -29.18
C ARG A 349 -8.48 1.11 -29.48
N ALA A 350 -8.98 1.72 -30.55
CA ALA A 350 -8.75 3.11 -30.91
C ALA A 350 -10.00 3.95 -30.61
N CYS A 351 -9.81 5.22 -30.33
CA CYS A 351 -10.86 6.16 -29.97
C CYS A 351 -10.49 7.57 -30.44
N ARG A 352 -11.46 8.32 -30.94
CA ARG A 352 -11.26 9.72 -31.32
C ARG A 352 -11.44 10.65 -30.12
N TYR A 353 -10.54 11.61 -30.01
CA TYR A 353 -10.55 12.62 -28.97
C TYR A 353 -10.65 14.01 -29.61
N ALA A 354 -11.39 14.91 -28.98
CA ALA A 354 -11.56 16.28 -29.41
C ALA A 354 -11.13 17.25 -28.31
N VAL A 355 -10.82 18.48 -28.71
CA VAL A 355 -10.54 19.57 -27.76
C VAL A 355 -11.80 19.86 -26.96
N THR A 356 -11.72 19.66 -25.64
CA THR A 356 -12.79 20.00 -24.69
C THR A 356 -12.58 21.39 -24.09
N GLU A 357 -11.32 21.81 -23.95
CA GLU A 357 -10.92 23.12 -23.44
C GLU A 357 -9.65 23.61 -24.12
N GLY A 358 -9.55 24.92 -24.36
CA GLY A 358 -8.38 25.55 -24.96
C GLY A 358 -8.25 25.28 -26.46
N ALA A 359 -7.02 25.14 -26.96
CA ALA A 359 -6.74 24.86 -28.37
C ALA A 359 -5.48 24.01 -28.52
N LEU A 360 -5.55 22.95 -29.34
CA LEU A 360 -4.38 22.12 -29.63
C LEU A 360 -3.34 22.96 -30.40
N PRO A 361 -2.09 23.11 -29.88
CA PRO A 361 -1.06 23.88 -30.55
C PRO A 361 -0.73 23.31 -31.93
N ARG A 362 -0.55 24.19 -32.93
CA ARG A 362 -0.32 23.76 -34.33
C ARG A 362 1.06 23.15 -34.57
N ASP A 363 2.02 23.50 -33.72
CA ASP A 363 3.40 23.03 -33.74
C ASP A 363 3.59 21.78 -32.87
N LEU A 364 2.56 21.35 -32.13
CA LEU A 364 2.54 20.08 -31.41
C LEU A 364 2.10 18.95 -32.35
N THR A 365 3.05 18.15 -32.81
CA THR A 365 2.84 17.09 -33.82
C THR A 365 3.55 15.79 -33.43
N GLY A 366 3.29 14.70 -34.15
CA GLY A 366 3.92 13.39 -33.89
C GLY A 366 3.11 12.54 -32.92
N ARG A 367 3.79 11.59 -32.24
CA ARG A 367 3.11 10.57 -31.43
C ARG A 367 3.72 10.45 -30.06
N VAL A 368 2.86 10.55 -29.03
CA VAL A 368 3.23 10.29 -27.64
C VAL A 368 2.88 8.84 -27.31
N LEU A 369 3.78 8.15 -26.61
CA LEU A 369 3.59 6.78 -26.14
C LEU A 369 3.72 6.73 -24.62
N PHE A 370 2.89 5.93 -23.96
CA PHE A 370 3.01 5.58 -22.54
C PHE A 370 2.93 4.07 -22.37
N THR A 371 3.80 3.50 -21.54
CA THR A 371 3.56 2.15 -21.00
C THR A 371 2.46 2.21 -19.97
N VAL A 372 1.51 1.27 -20.07
CA VAL A 372 0.31 1.25 -19.24
C VAL A 372 0.02 -0.14 -18.68
N PHE A 373 -0.41 -0.19 -17.42
CA PHE A 373 -0.56 -1.41 -16.64
C PHE A 373 -1.99 -1.54 -16.12
N PRO A 374 -2.92 -2.17 -16.88
CA PRO A 374 -4.28 -2.39 -16.41
C PRO A 374 -4.32 -3.52 -15.38
N TYR A 375 -4.92 -3.26 -14.21
CA TYR A 375 -5.11 -4.23 -13.12
C TYR A 375 -5.59 -5.61 -13.62
N GLU A 376 -6.56 -5.64 -14.52
CA GLU A 376 -7.16 -6.86 -15.06
C GLU A 376 -6.17 -7.71 -15.88
N ALA A 377 -5.08 -7.14 -16.40
CA ALA A 377 -4.02 -7.90 -17.06
C ALA A 377 -3.10 -8.62 -16.08
N VAL A 378 -3.06 -8.17 -14.82
CA VAL A 378 -2.28 -8.77 -13.72
C VAL A 378 -3.13 -9.82 -12.99
N PHE A 379 -4.40 -9.52 -12.70
CA PHE A 379 -5.27 -10.33 -11.84
C PHE A 379 -6.31 -11.18 -12.58
N ASN A 380 -6.03 -11.61 -13.81
CA ASN A 380 -6.96 -12.47 -14.55
C ASN A 380 -7.06 -13.90 -13.95
N ASP A 381 -8.24 -14.52 -14.07
CA ASP A 381 -8.53 -15.85 -13.50
C ASP A 381 -7.77 -17.02 -14.18
N HIS A 382 -7.05 -16.75 -15.27
CA HIS A 382 -6.47 -17.79 -16.12
C HIS A 382 -4.99 -18.09 -15.83
N THR A 383 -4.32 -17.23 -15.09
CA THR A 383 -2.90 -17.38 -14.74
C THR A 383 -2.72 -17.59 -13.24
N LEU A 384 -1.73 -18.41 -12.88
CA LEU A 384 -1.33 -18.55 -11.49
C LEU A 384 -0.63 -17.27 -11.04
N ALA A 385 -0.97 -16.79 -9.85
CA ALA A 385 -0.32 -15.63 -9.27
C ALA A 385 0.05 -15.94 -7.82
N SER A 386 1.27 -15.59 -7.45
CA SER A 386 1.75 -15.51 -6.09
C SER A 386 2.14 -14.07 -5.85
N ASN A 387 1.36 -13.37 -5.03
CA ASN A 387 1.59 -11.98 -4.69
C ASN A 387 1.94 -11.04 -5.88
N PRO A 388 1.13 -11.01 -6.96
CA PRO A 388 1.54 -10.37 -8.19
C PRO A 388 1.64 -8.85 -8.04
N HIS A 389 2.73 -8.28 -8.55
CA HIS A 389 2.95 -6.83 -8.61
C HIS A 389 2.46 -6.26 -9.96
N MET A 390 2.03 -5.00 -9.98
CA MET A 390 1.58 -4.31 -11.20
C MET A 390 2.59 -4.39 -12.35
N LEU A 391 3.88 -4.24 -12.03
CA LEU A 391 5.01 -4.34 -12.97
C LEU A 391 5.14 -5.71 -13.68
N THR A 392 4.36 -6.71 -13.27
CA THR A 392 4.27 -8.01 -13.98
C THR A 392 3.19 -8.05 -15.07
N ALA A 393 2.51 -6.93 -15.34
CA ALA A 393 1.58 -6.86 -16.48
C ALA A 393 2.35 -6.96 -17.81
N PRO A 394 1.80 -7.65 -18.84
CA PRO A 394 2.38 -7.64 -20.17
C PRO A 394 2.52 -6.22 -20.72
N GLY A 395 3.58 -5.99 -21.51
CA GLY A 395 3.82 -4.71 -22.15
C GLY A 395 2.62 -4.26 -22.96
N ARG A 396 2.16 -3.05 -22.67
CA ARG A 396 1.06 -2.40 -23.36
C ARG A 396 1.34 -0.92 -23.51
N LEU A 397 1.02 -0.39 -24.69
CA LEU A 397 1.19 1.03 -24.99
C LEU A 397 -0.17 1.72 -25.08
N LEU A 398 -0.28 2.89 -24.47
CA LEU A 398 -1.20 3.95 -24.90
C LEU A 398 -0.44 4.82 -25.90
N SER A 399 -0.99 5.04 -27.08
CA SER A 399 -0.45 6.00 -28.05
C SER A 399 -1.45 7.10 -28.35
N ILE A 400 -0.94 8.32 -28.48
CA ILE A 400 -1.68 9.54 -28.77
C ILE A 400 -1.08 10.13 -30.05
N ASP A 401 -1.83 10.05 -31.16
CA ASP A 401 -1.44 10.67 -32.43
C ASP A 401 -1.87 12.13 -32.42
N LEU A 402 -0.92 13.05 -32.29
CA LEU A 402 -1.18 14.48 -32.09
C LEU A 402 -1.57 15.20 -33.39
N ASP A 403 -1.41 14.55 -34.54
CA ASP A 403 -1.80 15.10 -35.83
C ASP A 403 -3.32 14.92 -36.05
N PRO A 404 -4.13 16.00 -36.04
CA PRO A 404 -5.57 15.86 -36.12
C PRO A 404 -6.03 15.35 -37.48
N ALA A 405 -7.07 14.53 -37.48
CA ALA A 405 -7.80 14.13 -38.68
C ALA A 405 -8.54 15.34 -39.30
N GLY A 406 -9.10 15.14 -40.50
CA GLY A 406 -9.81 16.21 -41.23
C GLY A 406 -11.03 16.80 -40.50
N ASP A 407 -11.53 16.12 -39.46
CA ASP A 407 -12.60 16.58 -38.58
C ASP A 407 -12.09 17.29 -37.30
N GLY A 408 -10.78 17.48 -37.16
CA GLY A 408 -10.14 18.13 -36.02
C GLY A 408 -9.94 17.23 -34.79
N THR A 409 -10.28 15.95 -34.87
CA THR A 409 -10.07 14.98 -33.78
C THR A 409 -8.68 14.34 -33.85
N VAL A 410 -8.12 13.96 -32.71
CA VAL A 410 -6.89 13.17 -32.60
C VAL A 410 -7.21 11.72 -32.27
N CYS A 411 -6.33 10.80 -32.67
CA CYS A 411 -6.53 9.36 -32.45
C CYS A 411 -5.74 8.89 -31.23
N LEU A 412 -6.43 8.27 -30.27
CA LEU A 412 -5.79 7.54 -29.19
C LEU A 412 -6.03 6.05 -29.40
N GLN A 413 -5.05 5.22 -29.05
CA GLN A 413 -5.18 3.77 -29.14
C GLN A 413 -4.37 3.06 -28.05
N THR A 414 -4.82 1.87 -27.68
CA THR A 414 -4.10 0.96 -26.79
C THR A 414 -3.69 -0.30 -27.52
N ASN A 415 -2.47 -0.79 -27.28
CA ASN A 415 -1.91 -1.95 -27.97
C ASN A 415 -1.06 -2.81 -27.03
N PHE A 416 -1.44 -4.07 -26.83
CA PHE A 416 -0.56 -5.07 -26.21
C PHE A 416 0.59 -5.43 -27.15
N LEU A 417 1.79 -5.46 -26.60
CA LEU A 417 2.99 -5.85 -27.32
C LEU A 417 3.06 -7.37 -27.41
N GLN A 418 2.90 -7.88 -28.63
CA GLN A 418 2.86 -9.32 -28.91
C GLN A 418 4.27 -9.94 -28.98
N VAL A 419 5.13 -9.63 -28.01
CA VAL A 419 6.47 -10.23 -27.92
C VAL A 419 6.39 -11.73 -27.62
N GLN A 420 7.51 -12.45 -27.68
CA GLN A 420 7.53 -13.92 -27.54
C GLN A 420 6.76 -14.44 -26.31
N SER A 421 6.90 -13.77 -25.16
CA SER A 421 6.20 -14.12 -23.91
C SER A 421 4.68 -14.00 -24.02
N TRP A 422 4.18 -13.01 -24.77
CA TRP A 422 2.75 -12.83 -25.02
C TRP A 422 2.17 -14.06 -25.71
N HIS A 423 2.83 -14.56 -26.76
CA HIS A 423 2.38 -15.77 -27.47
C HIS A 423 2.42 -17.02 -26.59
N ILE A 424 3.48 -17.17 -25.78
CA ILE A 424 3.59 -18.28 -24.81
C ILE A 424 2.42 -18.25 -23.83
N ARG A 425 2.06 -17.07 -23.32
CA ARG A 425 0.93 -16.86 -22.42
C ARG A 425 -0.41 -17.20 -23.06
N GLN A 426 -0.62 -16.87 -24.34
CA GLN A 426 -1.86 -17.24 -25.05
C GLN A 426 -1.97 -18.76 -25.26
N LEU A 427 -0.85 -19.44 -25.54
CA LEU A 427 -0.84 -20.88 -25.79
C LEU A 427 -0.98 -21.72 -24.52
N ALA A 428 -0.38 -21.28 -23.41
CA ALA A 428 -0.32 -22.05 -22.16
C ALA A 428 -0.38 -21.16 -20.91
N PRO A 429 -1.50 -20.45 -20.66
CA PRO A 429 -1.60 -19.48 -19.56
C PRO A 429 -1.40 -20.11 -18.17
N ARG A 430 -1.66 -21.41 -18.03
CA ARG A 430 -1.45 -22.18 -16.79
C ARG A 430 -0.01 -22.65 -16.58
N ALA A 431 0.85 -22.55 -17.59
CA ALA A 431 2.27 -22.89 -17.51
C ALA A 431 3.12 -21.70 -17.04
N VAL A 432 2.47 -20.61 -16.63
CA VAL A 432 3.07 -19.35 -16.23
C VAL A 432 2.53 -18.95 -14.86
N VAL A 433 3.41 -18.44 -14.00
CA VAL A 433 3.15 -17.96 -12.64
C VAL A 433 3.69 -16.53 -12.52
N ARG A 434 2.85 -15.58 -12.13
CA ARG A 434 3.31 -14.23 -11.74
C ARG A 434 3.77 -14.20 -10.30
N THR A 435 4.86 -13.50 -10.06
CA THR A 435 5.42 -13.23 -8.74
C THR A 435 5.37 -11.72 -8.43
N ASP A 436 6.01 -11.33 -7.34
CA ASP A 436 6.29 -9.96 -6.94
C ASP A 436 7.12 -9.11 -7.94
N PHE A 437 7.98 -9.71 -8.78
CA PHE A 437 8.82 -8.94 -9.71
C PHE A 437 8.82 -9.45 -11.15
N ALA A 438 8.61 -10.75 -11.35
CA ALA A 438 8.71 -11.35 -12.67
C ALA A 438 7.55 -12.31 -12.95
N GLU A 439 7.35 -12.58 -14.24
CA GLU A 439 6.48 -13.66 -14.68
C GLU A 439 7.35 -14.85 -15.11
N LEU A 440 7.23 -15.97 -14.40
CA LEU A 440 8.00 -17.19 -14.63
C LEU A 440 7.14 -18.24 -15.33
N GLY A 441 7.68 -18.94 -16.31
CA GLY A 441 7.03 -20.09 -16.92
C GLY A 441 7.93 -21.32 -16.96
N TRP A 442 7.38 -22.43 -17.44
CA TRP A 442 8.14 -23.68 -17.63
C TRP A 442 9.33 -23.52 -18.58
N LEU A 443 9.31 -22.49 -19.42
CA LEU A 443 10.32 -22.17 -20.43
C LEU A 443 11.26 -21.03 -20.01
N GLY A 444 11.28 -20.66 -18.72
CA GLY A 444 12.10 -19.57 -18.18
C GLY A 444 11.32 -18.29 -17.87
N VAL A 445 11.99 -17.13 -17.90
CA VAL A 445 11.43 -15.83 -17.50
C VAL A 445 10.79 -15.12 -18.67
N MET A 446 9.57 -14.66 -18.50
CA MET A 446 8.85 -13.93 -19.54
C MET A 446 9.43 -12.52 -19.69
N ASN A 447 9.97 -12.20 -20.86
CA ASN A 447 10.32 -10.82 -21.22
C ASN A 447 9.03 -10.03 -21.51
N LEU A 448 8.59 -9.20 -20.58
CA LEU A 448 7.30 -8.49 -20.67
C LEU A 448 7.36 -7.26 -21.59
N ALA A 449 8.55 -6.73 -21.89
CA ALA A 449 8.76 -5.53 -22.70
C ALA A 449 7.87 -4.35 -22.28
N ASN A 450 7.75 -4.11 -20.97
CA ASN A 450 6.72 -3.26 -20.39
C ASN A 450 7.24 -1.99 -19.69
N THR A 451 8.57 -1.80 -19.55
CA THR A 451 9.11 -0.67 -18.77
C THR A 451 9.07 0.62 -19.60
N THR A 452 9.98 0.79 -20.56
CA THR A 452 10.18 2.08 -21.24
C THR A 452 10.15 1.95 -22.76
N PRO A 453 9.35 2.79 -23.47
CA PRO A 453 9.51 3.01 -24.90
C PRO A 453 10.69 3.97 -25.14
N LEU A 454 11.67 3.54 -25.93
CA LEU A 454 12.88 4.32 -26.22
C LEU A 454 13.10 4.45 -27.73
N PRO A 455 12.89 5.63 -28.30
CA PRO A 455 13.25 5.91 -29.69
C PRO A 455 14.78 5.99 -29.83
N THR A 456 15.31 5.41 -30.89
CA THR A 456 16.76 5.26 -31.11
C THR A 456 17.11 5.29 -32.59
N PHE A 457 18.42 5.38 -32.88
CA PHE A 457 19.03 5.08 -34.17
C PHE A 457 18.28 5.69 -35.38
N PRO A 458 18.57 6.96 -35.75
CA PRO A 458 18.09 7.55 -36.99
C PRO A 458 18.40 6.65 -38.18
N GLN A 459 17.42 6.38 -39.02
CA GLN A 459 17.59 5.62 -40.25
C GLN A 459 17.24 6.47 -41.45
N THR A 460 18.19 6.69 -42.36
CA THR A 460 17.88 7.33 -43.63
C THR A 460 17.28 6.30 -44.57
N ASN A 461 16.03 6.52 -44.98
CA ASN A 461 15.30 5.66 -45.90
C ASN A 461 15.73 5.89 -47.35
N ARG A 462 15.17 5.12 -48.29
CA ARG A 462 15.54 5.22 -49.73
C ARG A 462 15.28 6.59 -50.36
N ASP A 463 14.34 7.34 -49.79
CA ASP A 463 13.95 8.68 -50.25
C ASP A 463 14.77 9.80 -49.57
N GLY A 464 15.78 9.45 -48.76
CA GLY A 464 16.62 10.41 -48.03
C GLY A 464 15.94 11.02 -46.79
N ARG A 465 14.80 10.49 -46.34
CA ARG A 465 14.10 10.91 -45.13
C ARG A 465 14.57 10.10 -43.93
N THR A 466 14.54 10.68 -42.73
CA THR A 466 15.11 10.06 -41.53
C THR A 466 14.01 9.48 -40.63
N GLY A 467 13.88 8.15 -40.62
CA GLY A 467 13.02 7.39 -39.72
C GLY A 467 13.64 7.12 -38.34
N ARG A 468 12.83 6.66 -37.38
CA ARG A 468 13.23 6.37 -35.99
C ARG A 468 12.89 4.94 -35.58
N ARG A 469 13.85 4.24 -35.01
CA ARG A 469 13.62 2.91 -34.43
C ARG A 469 13.03 3.06 -33.03
N LEU A 470 12.22 2.11 -32.60
CA LEU A 470 11.59 2.12 -31.28
C LEU A 470 11.94 0.83 -30.54
N LEU A 471 12.53 0.96 -29.35
CA LEU A 471 12.81 -0.15 -28.45
C LEU A 471 11.82 -0.15 -27.30
N MET A 472 11.46 -1.35 -26.84
CA MET A 472 10.73 -1.59 -25.60
C MET A 472 11.63 -2.38 -24.66
N THR A 473 11.75 -1.90 -23.44
CA THR A 473 12.70 -2.42 -22.44
C THR A 473 11.97 -3.13 -21.31
N TYR A 474 12.72 -3.94 -20.55
CA TYR A 474 12.25 -4.61 -19.34
C TYR A 474 13.45 -5.07 -18.51
N ASP A 475 13.38 -4.87 -17.19
CA ASP A 475 14.51 -5.14 -16.27
C ASP A 475 14.93 -6.61 -16.21
N ALA A 476 14.00 -7.53 -16.48
CA ALA A 476 14.26 -8.97 -16.58
C ALA A 476 14.10 -9.49 -18.03
N GLY A 477 14.52 -8.69 -19.01
CA GLY A 477 14.55 -9.10 -20.41
C GLY A 477 15.65 -8.41 -21.23
N ARG A 478 15.73 -8.81 -22.50
CA ARG A 478 16.48 -8.06 -23.52
C ARG A 478 15.59 -6.93 -24.05
N PRO A 479 16.14 -5.75 -24.39
CA PRO A 479 15.41 -4.76 -25.17
C PRO A 479 14.87 -5.41 -26.46
N SER A 480 13.64 -5.04 -26.85
CA SER A 480 12.97 -5.57 -28.04
C SER A 480 12.59 -4.43 -28.96
N GLU A 481 12.95 -4.52 -30.24
CA GLU A 481 12.55 -3.53 -31.23
C GLU A 481 11.11 -3.76 -31.68
N ILE A 482 10.37 -2.66 -31.82
CA ILE A 482 8.95 -2.61 -32.17
C ILE A 482 8.76 -1.68 -33.38
N ASP A 483 7.86 -2.02 -34.31
CA ASP A 483 7.45 -1.11 -35.39
C ASP A 483 6.69 0.09 -34.79
N PRO A 484 7.18 1.34 -34.94
CA PRO A 484 6.56 2.53 -34.33
C PRO A 484 5.19 2.89 -34.92
N ARG A 485 4.80 2.28 -36.05
CA ARG A 485 3.52 2.53 -36.73
C ARG A 485 2.43 1.56 -36.28
N SER A 486 2.76 0.27 -36.21
CA SER A 486 1.81 -0.82 -35.92
C SER A 486 1.94 -1.42 -34.51
N PHE A 487 3.02 -1.09 -33.80
CA PHE A 487 3.41 -1.68 -32.51
C PHE A 487 3.66 -3.20 -32.54
N THR A 488 3.87 -3.77 -33.72
CA THR A 488 4.25 -5.18 -33.87
C THR A 488 5.75 -5.37 -33.58
N PRO A 489 6.15 -6.42 -32.84
CA PRO A 489 7.56 -6.69 -32.61
C PRO A 489 8.35 -6.96 -33.88
N VAL A 490 9.57 -6.43 -33.94
CA VAL A 490 10.53 -6.64 -35.01
C VAL A 490 11.52 -7.74 -34.64
N ALA A 491 12.29 -7.54 -33.56
CA ALA A 491 13.26 -8.50 -33.04
C ALA A 491 13.79 -8.09 -31.64
N PRO A 492 14.19 -9.03 -30.78
CA PRO A 492 15.03 -8.74 -29.61
C PRO A 492 16.41 -8.18 -30.01
N VAL A 493 17.02 -7.38 -29.13
CA VAL A 493 18.37 -6.84 -29.34
C VAL A 493 19.42 -7.94 -29.12
N GLY A 494 20.06 -8.34 -30.22
CA GLY A 494 21.16 -9.31 -30.21
C GLY A 494 20.74 -10.75 -29.96
N ASP A 495 21.70 -11.67 -30.13
CA ASP A 495 21.53 -13.07 -29.81
C ASP A 495 21.70 -13.34 -28.30
N THR A 496 21.05 -14.39 -27.79
CA THR A 496 21.06 -14.74 -26.37
C THR A 496 22.46 -15.08 -25.86
N SER A 497 23.36 -15.57 -26.73
CA SER A 497 24.73 -15.97 -26.36
C SER A 497 25.65 -14.78 -26.01
N ARG A 498 25.23 -13.55 -26.34
CA ARG A 498 25.94 -12.32 -25.92
C ARG A 498 25.70 -11.95 -24.47
N TYR A 499 24.69 -12.53 -23.84
CA TYR A 499 24.30 -12.21 -22.48
C TYR A 499 24.71 -13.33 -21.55
N THR A 500 25.02 -12.97 -20.30
CA THR A 500 25.22 -13.95 -19.23
C THR A 500 23.89 -14.07 -18.47
N PRO A 501 23.11 -15.14 -18.68
CA PRO A 501 21.80 -15.22 -18.06
C PRO A 501 21.94 -15.32 -16.53
N ALA A 502 21.02 -14.79 -15.74
CA ALA A 502 20.94 -14.97 -14.30
C ALA A 502 20.50 -16.40 -13.94
N VAL A 503 19.44 -16.87 -14.62
CA VAL A 503 18.91 -18.24 -14.56
C VAL A 503 18.92 -18.80 -15.97
N ASN A 504 19.58 -19.95 -16.16
CA ASN A 504 19.73 -20.55 -17.49
C ASN A 504 18.47 -21.31 -17.89
N SER A 505 18.04 -21.16 -19.15
CA SER A 505 16.97 -21.91 -19.80
C SER A 505 17.29 -22.01 -21.28
N SER A 506 16.80 -23.07 -21.93
CA SER A 506 17.00 -23.28 -23.37
C SER A 506 16.09 -22.39 -24.23
N PHE A 507 15.06 -21.74 -23.67
CA PHE A 507 14.14 -20.87 -24.43
C PHE A 507 14.09 -19.42 -23.97
N SER A 508 13.96 -19.18 -22.67
CA SER A 508 13.82 -17.83 -22.13
C SER A 508 14.69 -17.65 -20.88
N PRO A 509 16.02 -17.65 -21.04
CA PRO A 509 16.88 -17.43 -19.91
C PRO A 509 16.64 -16.04 -19.30
N MET A 510 16.75 -15.95 -17.97
CA MET A 510 16.59 -14.68 -17.27
C MET A 510 17.78 -13.78 -17.64
N ILE A 511 17.56 -12.76 -18.47
CA ILE A 511 18.57 -11.76 -18.79
C ILE A 511 18.17 -10.49 -18.07
N MET A 512 19.06 -9.94 -17.24
CA MET A 512 18.80 -8.69 -16.55
C MET A 512 19.54 -7.54 -17.24
N THR A 513 18.77 -6.57 -17.74
CA THR A 513 19.29 -5.32 -18.33
C THR A 513 18.59 -4.12 -17.71
N SER A 514 19.14 -2.92 -17.83
CA SER A 514 18.47 -1.71 -17.33
C SER A 514 17.11 -1.48 -18.01
N GLY A 515 16.07 -1.21 -17.22
CA GLY A 515 14.77 -0.73 -17.71
C GLY A 515 14.83 0.62 -18.43
N HIS A 516 15.79 1.49 -18.08
CA HIS A 516 16.05 2.77 -18.75
C HIS A 516 17.48 2.84 -19.31
N PRO A 517 17.73 2.20 -20.46
CA PRO A 517 18.97 2.40 -21.20
C PRO A 517 18.99 3.79 -21.83
N VAL A 518 20.19 4.25 -22.21
CA VAL A 518 20.37 5.57 -22.83
C VAL A 518 20.91 5.43 -24.23
N TYR A 519 20.32 6.15 -25.17
CA TYR A 519 20.82 6.27 -26.52
C TYR A 519 21.60 7.57 -26.66
N ASP A 520 22.86 7.44 -27.06
CA ASP A 520 23.73 8.56 -27.38
C ASP A 520 23.73 8.76 -28.90
N PRO A 521 23.13 9.85 -29.41
CA PRO A 521 23.10 10.12 -30.84
C PRO A 521 24.45 10.56 -31.40
N GLU A 522 25.45 10.87 -30.55
CA GLU A 522 26.74 11.38 -31.01
C GLU A 522 27.50 10.31 -31.80
N PRO A 523 27.90 10.62 -33.05
CA PRO A 523 28.73 9.74 -33.85
C PRO A 523 30.05 9.47 -33.15
N SER A 524 30.38 8.19 -32.96
CA SER A 524 31.68 7.79 -32.42
C SER A 524 32.47 6.95 -33.42
N ARG A 525 33.76 6.71 -33.14
CA ARG A 525 34.64 6.04 -34.10
C ARG A 525 34.15 4.61 -34.36
N GLY A 526 33.69 4.36 -35.58
CA GLY A 526 33.11 3.07 -35.99
C GLY A 526 31.61 2.94 -35.71
N CYS A 527 30.96 3.98 -35.19
CA CYS A 527 29.53 4.00 -34.84
C CYS A 527 28.88 5.33 -35.28
N PRO A 528 28.80 5.62 -36.60
CA PRO A 528 28.37 6.92 -37.10
C PRO A 528 26.91 7.28 -36.80
N GLN A 529 26.08 6.27 -36.50
CA GLN A 529 24.66 6.39 -36.16
C GLN A 529 24.37 6.54 -34.65
N GLY A 530 25.39 6.81 -33.84
CA GLY A 530 25.25 6.84 -32.37
C GLY A 530 25.18 5.44 -31.75
N ARG A 531 25.06 5.36 -30.43
CA ARG A 531 25.23 4.13 -29.65
C ARG A 531 24.23 4.04 -28.50
N LEU A 532 23.64 2.87 -28.32
CA LEU A 532 22.85 2.53 -27.13
C LEU A 532 23.79 2.01 -26.03
N PHE A 533 23.65 2.51 -24.81
CA PHE A 533 24.30 2.00 -23.60
C PHE A 533 23.26 1.45 -22.63
N TYR A 534 23.54 0.29 -22.06
CA TYR A 534 22.66 -0.37 -21.10
C TYR A 534 23.48 -1.23 -20.12
N THR A 535 22.93 -1.47 -18.94
CA THR A 535 23.58 -2.34 -17.95
C THR A 535 23.23 -3.80 -18.23
N HIS A 536 24.10 -4.69 -17.78
CA HIS A 536 23.83 -6.11 -17.69
C HIS A 536 24.21 -6.59 -16.30
N LEU A 537 23.22 -7.06 -15.55
CA LEU A 537 23.44 -7.56 -14.19
C LEU A 537 23.59 -9.07 -14.21
N VAL A 538 24.59 -9.56 -13.48
CA VAL A 538 24.81 -11.00 -13.31
C VAL A 538 24.65 -11.36 -11.82
N PRO A 539 23.45 -11.79 -11.42
CA PRO A 539 23.16 -12.20 -10.05
C PRO A 539 24.03 -13.36 -9.53
N SER A 540 24.31 -13.33 -8.23
CA SER A 540 24.89 -14.45 -7.47
C SER A 540 23.93 -15.64 -7.44
N ALA A 541 24.35 -16.79 -7.95
CA ALA A 541 23.53 -18.00 -7.95
C ALA A 541 23.25 -18.52 -6.54
N LEU A 542 24.21 -18.34 -5.62
CA LEU A 542 24.13 -18.78 -4.24
C LEU A 542 23.08 -17.98 -3.45
N ASP A 543 22.88 -16.70 -3.79
CA ASP A 543 21.93 -15.83 -3.09
C ASP A 543 20.48 -16.27 -3.39
N PHE A 544 20.20 -16.90 -4.54
CA PHE A 544 18.90 -17.51 -4.85
C PHE A 544 18.58 -18.78 -4.04
N LEU A 545 19.59 -19.45 -3.50
CA LEU A 545 19.42 -20.69 -2.73
C LEU A 545 19.24 -20.44 -1.22
N HIS A 546 19.39 -19.18 -0.78
CA HIS A 546 19.35 -18.82 0.63
C HIS A 546 17.94 -18.32 1.03
N PRO A 547 17.23 -18.98 1.96
CA PRO A 547 15.87 -18.62 2.36
C PRO A 547 15.87 -17.46 3.37
N SER A 548 16.38 -16.29 2.98
CA SER A 548 16.42 -15.09 3.83
C SER A 548 15.97 -13.84 3.08
N GLN A 549 15.58 -12.81 3.85
CA GLN A 549 15.29 -11.43 3.43
C GLN A 549 16.45 -10.68 2.73
N ARG A 550 17.52 -11.35 2.31
CA ARG A 550 18.67 -10.68 1.69
C ARG A 550 18.36 -10.33 0.25
N ALA A 551 18.68 -9.10 -0.14
CA ALA A 551 18.70 -8.69 -1.53
C ALA A 551 19.70 -9.56 -2.31
N ILE A 552 19.35 -9.87 -3.55
CA ILE A 552 20.24 -10.60 -4.45
C ILE A 552 21.38 -9.67 -4.85
N ARG A 553 22.63 -10.10 -4.67
CA ARG A 553 23.79 -9.36 -5.17
C ARG A 553 24.03 -9.66 -6.64
N ALA A 554 24.57 -8.69 -7.38
CA ALA A 554 24.90 -8.89 -8.79
C ALA A 554 26.21 -8.20 -9.18
N ASP A 555 26.98 -8.86 -10.05
CA ASP A 555 28.07 -8.21 -10.76
C ASP A 555 27.49 -7.19 -11.75
N LEU A 556 28.05 -5.98 -11.74
CA LEU A 556 27.66 -4.92 -12.67
C LEU A 556 28.50 -5.00 -13.95
N HIS A 557 27.83 -5.14 -15.09
CA HIS A 557 28.43 -4.98 -16.40
C HIS A 557 27.77 -3.84 -17.19
N VAL A 558 28.52 -3.25 -18.11
CA VAL A 558 28.00 -2.35 -19.14
C VAL A 558 28.11 -3.02 -20.51
N MET A 559 27.09 -2.79 -21.34
CA MET A 559 27.05 -3.22 -22.73
C MET A 559 26.71 -2.03 -23.61
N SER A 560 27.04 -2.15 -24.89
CA SER A 560 26.67 -1.17 -25.89
C SER A 560 26.23 -1.82 -27.19
N TRP A 561 25.44 -1.09 -27.97
CA TRP A 561 24.96 -1.56 -29.27
C TRP A 561 24.95 -0.44 -30.29
N ASP A 562 25.44 -0.75 -31.50
CA ASP A 562 25.52 0.19 -32.63
C ASP A 562 24.26 0.17 -33.51
N GLY A 563 23.30 -0.73 -33.24
CA GLY A 563 22.06 -0.84 -34.01
C GLY A 563 22.19 -1.61 -35.34
N THR A 564 23.38 -2.08 -35.71
CA THR A 564 23.66 -2.75 -37.00
C THR A 564 24.21 -4.17 -36.85
N SER A 565 24.87 -4.47 -35.73
CA SER A 565 25.55 -5.74 -35.46
C SER A 565 25.02 -6.41 -34.18
N SER A 566 25.63 -7.52 -33.73
CA SER A 566 25.39 -8.04 -32.39
C SER A 566 25.81 -7.00 -31.34
N PRO A 567 25.13 -6.88 -30.19
CA PRO A 567 25.58 -6.03 -29.11
C PRO A 567 27.00 -6.43 -28.65
N SER A 568 27.71 -5.47 -28.07
CA SER A 568 29.02 -5.70 -27.51
C SER A 568 28.94 -6.80 -26.44
N ARG A 569 30.05 -7.50 -26.21
CA ARG A 569 30.15 -8.36 -25.03
C ARG A 569 29.99 -7.54 -23.73
N PRO A 570 29.57 -8.17 -22.62
CA PRO A 570 29.53 -7.50 -21.32
C PRO A 570 30.93 -7.10 -20.87
N LEU A 571 31.08 -5.84 -20.47
CA LEU A 571 32.30 -5.32 -19.84
C LEU A 571 32.05 -5.17 -18.35
N ARG A 572 32.84 -5.87 -17.53
CA ARG A 572 32.71 -5.79 -16.07
C ARG A 572 33.11 -4.41 -15.58
N VAL A 573 32.28 -3.78 -14.76
CA VAL A 573 32.59 -2.47 -14.18
C VAL A 573 33.51 -2.69 -12.97
N CYS A 574 34.60 -1.94 -12.92
CA CYS A 574 35.60 -1.98 -11.86
C CYS A 574 35.75 -0.60 -11.19
N VAL A 575 36.23 -0.61 -9.94
CA VAL A 575 36.70 0.56 -9.21
C VAL A 575 38.05 0.21 -8.62
N ASP A 576 39.09 0.96 -8.98
CA ASP A 576 40.48 0.69 -8.56
C ASP A 576 40.94 -0.74 -8.91
N GLY A 577 40.49 -1.26 -10.07
CA GLY A 577 40.80 -2.61 -10.54
C GLY A 577 39.94 -3.73 -9.95
N GLU A 578 39.17 -3.45 -8.90
CA GLU A 578 38.29 -4.43 -8.25
C GLU A 578 36.89 -4.43 -8.86
N PRO A 579 36.28 -5.60 -9.13
CA PRO A 579 34.93 -5.65 -9.69
C PRO A 579 33.86 -5.04 -8.80
N VAL A 580 32.91 -4.33 -9.43
CA VAL A 580 31.72 -3.82 -8.76
C VAL A 580 30.69 -4.94 -8.60
N VAL A 581 30.38 -5.23 -7.34
CA VAL A 581 29.26 -6.08 -6.93
C VAL A 581 28.23 -5.17 -6.26
N LEU A 582 27.03 -5.11 -6.81
CA LEU A 582 25.92 -4.39 -6.21
C LEU A 582 25.33 -5.21 -5.08
N ASP A 583 25.08 -4.57 -3.94
CA ASP A 583 24.42 -5.20 -2.78
C ASP A 583 22.96 -5.57 -3.07
N GLN A 584 22.36 -4.88 -4.05
CA GLN A 584 21.04 -5.14 -4.59
C GLN A 584 21.18 -5.22 -6.11
N ALA A 585 20.59 -6.24 -6.74
CA ALA A 585 20.67 -6.48 -8.18
C ALA A 585 19.79 -5.49 -8.97
N SER A 586 20.00 -4.19 -8.77
CA SER A 586 19.17 -3.12 -9.30
C SER A 586 20.03 -1.99 -9.88
N ALA A 587 20.21 -2.03 -11.19
CA ALA A 587 20.78 -0.93 -11.98
C ALA A 587 19.75 -0.53 -13.03
N HIS A 588 18.60 -0.09 -12.53
CA HIS A 588 17.36 0.15 -13.27
C HIS A 588 17.53 1.21 -14.36
N GLN A 589 18.29 2.27 -14.09
CA GLN A 589 18.42 3.41 -14.98
C GLN A 589 19.88 3.89 -15.13
N ILE A 590 20.15 4.45 -16.31
CA ILE A 590 21.40 5.14 -16.66
C ILE A 590 21.08 6.60 -16.99
N CYS A 591 21.97 7.52 -16.62
CA CYS A 591 21.95 8.90 -17.13
C CYS A 591 23.07 9.12 -18.14
N LEU A 592 22.80 9.95 -19.14
CA LEU A 592 23.74 10.30 -20.20
C LEU A 592 24.27 11.72 -19.99
N THR A 593 25.59 11.88 -20.09
CA THR A 593 26.29 13.19 -20.17
C THR A 593 27.10 13.23 -21.47
N ARG A 594 27.84 14.30 -21.75
CA ARG A 594 28.65 14.43 -22.97
C ARG A 594 29.76 13.38 -23.02
N ASP A 595 30.55 13.22 -21.96
CA ASP A 595 31.71 12.32 -21.95
C ASP A 595 31.51 11.05 -21.10
N HIS A 596 30.47 11.00 -20.26
CA HIS A 596 30.23 9.90 -19.32
C HIS A 596 28.82 9.32 -19.42
N ILE A 597 28.68 8.10 -18.88
CA ILE A 597 27.41 7.56 -18.41
C ILE A 597 27.44 7.45 -16.88
N VAL A 598 26.28 7.63 -16.25
CA VAL A 598 26.12 7.52 -14.80
C VAL A 598 25.18 6.35 -14.52
N VAL A 599 25.67 5.35 -13.79
CA VAL A 599 24.92 4.16 -13.38
C VAL A 599 24.78 4.18 -11.87
N PHE A 600 23.60 3.90 -11.34
CA PHE A 600 23.38 3.90 -9.90
C PHE A 600 22.65 2.64 -9.44
N ASN A 601 22.88 2.25 -8.19
CA ASN A 601 22.14 1.17 -7.55
C ASN A 601 20.76 1.69 -7.14
N ALA A 602 19.73 1.41 -7.94
CA ALA A 602 18.41 1.97 -7.75
C ALA A 602 17.64 1.22 -6.66
N THR A 603 16.82 1.91 -5.87
CA THR A 603 15.90 1.26 -4.94
C THR A 603 14.78 0.62 -5.73
N LEU A 604 14.93 -0.68 -6.00
CA LEU A 604 13.99 -1.60 -6.63
C LEU A 604 14.48 -3.02 -6.27
N VAL A 605 14.14 -3.49 -5.06
CA VAL A 605 14.86 -4.63 -4.46
C VAL A 605 14.30 -5.96 -4.95
N LEU A 606 15.11 -6.73 -5.68
CA LEU A 606 14.81 -8.14 -5.94
C LEU A 606 15.21 -9.01 -4.73
N ASN A 607 14.21 -9.64 -4.12
CA ASN A 607 14.42 -10.59 -3.02
C ASN A 607 14.79 -12.00 -3.53
N GLY A 608 15.53 -12.77 -2.72
CA GLY A 608 15.89 -14.16 -3.06
C GLY A 608 14.70 -15.12 -3.11
N SER A 609 13.56 -14.76 -2.50
CA SER A 609 12.34 -15.57 -2.51
C SER A 609 11.62 -15.61 -3.85
N ALA A 610 11.86 -14.64 -4.75
CA ALA A 610 11.18 -14.52 -6.05
C ALA A 610 11.24 -15.79 -6.93
N LEU A 611 12.28 -16.64 -6.77
CA LEU A 611 12.37 -17.93 -7.49
C LEU A 611 11.75 -19.12 -6.72
N ALA A 612 11.74 -19.09 -5.39
CA ALA A 612 11.16 -20.15 -4.55
C ALA A 612 9.62 -20.02 -4.46
N GLU A 613 9.13 -18.79 -4.50
CA GLU A 613 7.73 -18.42 -4.38
C GLU A 613 6.81 -19.11 -5.42
N PRO A 614 7.08 -19.11 -6.73
CA PRO A 614 6.18 -19.76 -7.70
C PRO A 614 6.06 -21.27 -7.50
N ILE A 615 7.13 -21.93 -7.02
CA ILE A 615 7.10 -23.35 -6.63
C ILE A 615 6.20 -23.51 -5.39
N LEU A 616 6.41 -22.68 -4.37
CA LEU A 616 5.61 -22.67 -3.15
C LEU A 616 4.14 -22.37 -3.43
N ALA A 617 3.81 -21.45 -4.33
CA ALA A 617 2.45 -21.09 -4.72
C ALA A 617 1.75 -22.22 -5.49
N MET A 618 2.48 -22.91 -6.38
CA MET A 618 1.96 -24.09 -7.08
C MET A 618 1.67 -25.24 -6.09
N LEU A 619 2.61 -25.53 -5.18
CA LEU A 619 2.43 -26.51 -4.11
C LEU A 619 1.30 -26.12 -3.16
N HIS A 620 1.21 -24.84 -2.79
CA HIS A 620 0.16 -24.28 -1.94
C HIS A 620 -1.20 -24.45 -2.59
N LYS A 621 -1.36 -24.11 -3.87
CA LYS A 621 -2.63 -24.30 -4.60
C LYS A 621 -3.02 -25.77 -4.65
N SER A 622 -2.11 -26.67 -5.03
CA SER A 622 -2.38 -28.11 -5.08
C SER A 622 -2.73 -28.69 -3.70
N ALA A 623 -2.07 -28.25 -2.64
CA ALA A 623 -2.37 -28.66 -1.26
C ALA A 623 -3.69 -28.07 -0.75
N ARG A 624 -3.96 -26.79 -1.06
CA ARG A 624 -5.17 -26.05 -0.71
C ARG A 624 -6.41 -26.69 -1.34
N ASP A 625 -6.33 -27.07 -2.61
CA ASP A 625 -7.42 -27.71 -3.34
C ASP A 625 -7.70 -29.13 -2.81
N ALA A 626 -6.69 -29.81 -2.25
CA ALA A 626 -6.83 -31.11 -1.61
C ALA A 626 -7.44 -31.06 -0.19
N TRP A 627 -7.55 -29.89 0.44
CA TRP A 627 -7.96 -29.75 1.83
C TRP A 627 -9.40 -29.24 2.02
N PRO A 628 -10.14 -29.71 3.05
CA PRO A 628 -11.45 -29.18 3.40
C PRO A 628 -11.42 -27.66 3.65
N ALA A 629 -12.48 -26.94 3.28
CA ALA A 629 -12.55 -25.47 3.33
C ALA A 629 -12.22 -24.86 4.72
N ALA A 630 -12.48 -25.59 5.81
CA ALA A 630 -12.15 -25.18 7.16
C ALA A 630 -10.63 -25.10 7.42
N ILE A 631 -9.84 -26.01 6.82
CA ILE A 631 -8.38 -26.09 6.96
C ILE A 631 -7.70 -25.10 6.00
N ARG A 632 -8.27 -24.89 4.80
CA ARG A 632 -7.78 -23.93 3.80
C ARG A 632 -7.51 -22.55 4.40
N SER A 633 -8.45 -22.00 5.17
CA SER A 633 -8.30 -20.64 5.73
C SER A 633 -7.15 -20.49 6.74
N VAL A 634 -6.78 -21.55 7.46
CA VAL A 634 -5.67 -21.54 8.42
C VAL A 634 -4.35 -21.68 7.69
N PHE A 635 -4.29 -22.58 6.71
CA PHE A 635 -3.14 -22.77 5.85
C PHE A 635 -2.84 -21.52 5.02
N ASP A 636 -3.84 -20.92 4.39
CA ASP A 636 -3.72 -19.67 3.62
C ASP A 636 -3.16 -18.54 4.50
N ARG A 637 -3.55 -18.45 5.79
CA ARG A 637 -3.00 -17.46 6.72
C ARG A 637 -1.54 -17.71 7.07
N LEU A 638 -1.18 -18.95 7.38
CA LEU A 638 0.21 -19.31 7.70
C LEU A 638 1.12 -19.11 6.48
N PHE A 639 0.65 -19.50 5.30
CA PHE A 639 1.35 -19.30 4.05
C PHE A 639 1.55 -17.80 3.77
N ARG A 640 0.50 -16.97 3.91
CA ARG A 640 0.63 -15.51 3.77
C ARG A 640 1.64 -14.90 4.74
N SER A 641 1.57 -15.23 6.03
CA SER A 641 2.54 -14.71 7.01
C SER A 641 3.98 -15.16 6.72
N ALA A 642 4.15 -16.39 6.23
CA ALA A 642 5.46 -16.88 5.80
C ALA A 642 5.95 -16.16 4.53
N SER A 643 5.08 -15.92 3.54
CA SER A 643 5.36 -15.14 2.34
C SER A 643 5.81 -13.73 2.71
N GLN A 644 5.00 -13.01 3.48
CA GLN A 644 5.28 -11.63 3.90
C GLN A 644 6.60 -11.48 4.64
N TRP A 645 6.95 -12.46 5.49
CA TRP A 645 8.25 -12.47 6.16
C TRP A 645 9.42 -12.64 5.18
N MET A 646 9.27 -13.42 4.10
CA MET A 646 10.30 -13.58 3.07
C MET A 646 10.51 -12.30 2.23
N HIS A 647 9.46 -11.50 2.06
CA HIS A 647 9.46 -10.31 1.18
C HIS A 647 9.83 -9.00 1.87
N ALA A 648 10.11 -8.99 3.19
CA ALA A 648 10.43 -7.74 3.88
C ALA A 648 11.64 -7.06 3.21
N PRO A 649 11.49 -5.84 2.67
CA PRO A 649 12.56 -5.17 1.95
C PRO A 649 13.71 -4.86 2.90
N VAL A 650 14.93 -4.92 2.38
CA VAL A 650 16.14 -4.45 3.07
C VAL A 650 16.72 -3.31 2.24
N PRO A 651 16.08 -2.12 2.25
CA PRO A 651 16.53 -0.99 1.48
C PRO A 651 17.86 -0.46 2.03
N SER A 652 18.77 -0.12 1.12
CA SER A 652 20.05 0.48 1.50
C SER A 652 19.85 1.99 1.70
N PRO A 653 20.24 2.57 2.84
CA PRO A 653 20.13 4.02 3.09
C PRO A 653 21.16 4.85 2.31
N ARG A 654 21.90 4.21 1.41
CA ARG A 654 22.96 4.80 0.59
C ARG A 654 22.87 4.23 -0.82
N CYS A 655 23.05 5.09 -1.79
CA CYS A 655 23.03 4.72 -3.20
C CYS A 655 24.45 4.85 -3.80
N PRO A 656 25.15 3.74 -4.07
CA PRO A 656 26.34 3.75 -4.89
C PRO A 656 26.05 4.23 -6.32
N VAL A 657 26.88 5.15 -6.81
CA VAL A 657 26.84 5.70 -8.16
C VAL A 657 28.18 5.50 -8.82
N PHE A 658 28.17 5.03 -10.06
CA PHE A 658 29.33 4.69 -10.87
C PHE A 658 29.31 5.57 -12.12
N VAL A 659 30.34 6.40 -12.25
CA VAL A 659 30.54 7.25 -13.42
C VAL A 659 31.56 6.58 -14.33
N ILE A 660 31.16 6.25 -15.55
CA ILE A 660 31.98 5.52 -16.53
C ILE A 660 32.19 6.43 -17.74
N ALA A 661 33.45 6.66 -18.11
CA ALA A 661 33.77 7.44 -19.30
C ALA A 661 33.42 6.64 -20.57
N LYS A 662 32.74 7.27 -21.54
CA LYS A 662 32.37 6.60 -22.80
C LYS A 662 33.60 6.13 -23.58
N ARG A 663 34.67 6.92 -23.56
CA ARG A 663 35.97 6.57 -24.19
C ARG A 663 36.57 5.30 -23.61
N GLU A 664 36.40 5.06 -22.31
CA GLU A 664 36.95 3.87 -21.64
C GLU A 664 36.22 2.59 -22.10
N ILE A 665 34.90 2.69 -22.31
CA ILE A 665 34.10 1.61 -22.91
C ILE A 665 34.59 1.34 -24.34
N GLU A 666 34.81 2.39 -25.14
CA GLU A 666 35.31 2.26 -26.52
C GLU A 666 36.69 1.64 -26.62
N ASP A 667 37.61 2.08 -25.76
CA ASP A 667 38.98 1.57 -25.71
C ASP A 667 38.98 0.11 -25.25
N ALA A 668 38.20 -0.24 -24.23
CA ALA A 668 38.08 -1.61 -23.75
C ALA A 668 37.57 -2.57 -24.85
N LEU A 669 36.55 -2.16 -25.62
CA LEU A 669 36.04 -2.97 -26.73
C LEU A 669 37.08 -3.15 -27.84
N ARG A 670 37.80 -2.09 -28.18
CA ARG A 670 38.82 -2.09 -29.25
C ARG A 670 40.04 -2.93 -28.90
N GLU A 671 40.48 -2.84 -27.66
CA GLU A 671 41.66 -3.53 -27.14
C GLU A 671 41.35 -4.98 -26.72
N GLY A 672 40.08 -5.39 -26.72
CA GLY A 672 39.70 -6.71 -26.25
C GLY A 672 39.78 -6.86 -24.72
N ARG A 673 39.69 -5.77 -23.94
CA ARG A 673 39.55 -5.81 -22.48
C ARG A 673 38.12 -6.15 -22.04
N ASP A 674 37.99 -7.05 -21.07
CA ASP A 674 36.71 -7.54 -20.52
C ASP A 674 36.15 -6.69 -19.38
N ARG A 675 36.79 -5.57 -19.09
CA ARG A 675 36.46 -4.67 -17.97
C ARG A 675 36.67 -3.20 -18.33
N VAL A 676 35.96 -2.34 -17.60
CA VAL A 676 36.05 -0.88 -17.66
C VAL A 676 36.22 -0.30 -16.26
N GLU A 677 37.07 0.70 -16.11
CA GLU A 677 37.20 1.44 -14.85
C GLU A 677 36.10 2.50 -14.69
N SER A 678 35.71 2.75 -13.45
CA SER A 678 34.67 3.73 -13.08
C SER A 678 35.05 4.52 -11.84
N HIS A 679 34.51 5.73 -11.73
CA HIS A 679 34.56 6.51 -10.50
C HIS A 679 33.34 6.19 -9.63
N ARG A 680 33.57 5.88 -8.35
CA ARG A 680 32.49 5.58 -7.40
C ARG A 680 32.19 6.77 -6.49
N PHE A 681 30.91 7.13 -6.42
CA PHE A 681 30.33 8.04 -5.45
C PHE A 681 29.31 7.28 -4.60
N ILE A 682 29.05 7.78 -3.39
CA ILE A 682 28.01 7.23 -2.51
C ILE A 682 27.07 8.38 -2.16
N LEU A 683 25.87 8.37 -2.72
CA LEU A 683 24.85 9.36 -2.42
C LEU A 683 24.12 9.04 -1.11
N PRO A 684 23.69 10.07 -0.37
CA PRO A 684 22.83 9.88 0.80
C PRO A 684 21.41 9.52 0.34
N SER A 685 20.79 8.54 1.00
CA SER A 685 19.44 8.04 0.72
C SER A 685 19.29 7.19 -0.56
N GLU A 686 18.12 6.56 -0.63
CA GLU A 686 17.58 5.79 -1.74
C GLU A 686 17.36 6.65 -2.98
N LEU A 687 17.66 6.11 -4.16
CA LEU A 687 17.47 6.79 -5.43
C LEU A 687 16.73 5.83 -6.36
N SER A 688 15.61 6.26 -6.94
CA SER A 688 14.82 5.44 -7.87
C SER A 688 15.03 5.86 -9.33
N HIS A 689 14.93 7.17 -9.61
CA HIS A 689 15.14 7.72 -10.95
C HIS A 689 16.00 8.99 -10.91
N ALA A 690 16.61 9.34 -12.04
CA ALA A 690 17.36 10.58 -12.17
C ALA A 690 17.41 11.08 -13.61
N VAL A 691 17.66 12.37 -13.77
CA VAL A 691 18.06 13.00 -15.04
C VAL A 691 19.36 13.76 -14.80
N ALA A 692 20.22 13.89 -15.80
CA ALA A 692 21.49 14.60 -15.68
C ALA A 692 21.57 15.74 -16.69
N ASP A 693 22.37 16.76 -16.36
CA ASP A 693 22.84 17.68 -17.39
C ASP A 693 23.67 16.91 -18.42
N TYR A 694 23.55 17.31 -19.69
CA TYR A 694 24.43 16.77 -20.70
C TYR A 694 25.84 17.35 -20.57
N ASP A 695 25.97 18.62 -20.17
CA ASP A 695 27.26 19.24 -19.90
C ASP A 695 27.91 18.65 -18.64
N ASP A 696 29.08 18.07 -18.84
CA ASP A 696 29.97 17.56 -17.80
C ASP A 696 31.36 18.20 -17.87
N ALA A 697 31.45 19.39 -18.49
CA ALA A 697 32.71 20.11 -18.69
C ALA A 697 33.48 20.29 -17.38
N GLY A 698 34.81 20.13 -17.48
CA GLY A 698 35.69 20.20 -16.31
C GLY A 698 35.54 19.01 -15.34
N GLY A 699 34.79 17.97 -15.71
CA GLY A 699 34.58 16.78 -14.87
C GLY A 699 33.56 17.01 -13.74
N LEU A 700 32.61 17.91 -13.95
CA LEU A 700 31.52 18.19 -13.01
C LEU A 700 30.23 17.61 -13.57
N ILE A 701 29.70 16.56 -12.95
CA ILE A 701 28.48 15.91 -13.40
C ILE A 701 27.33 16.32 -12.49
N THR A 702 26.33 17.00 -13.04
CA THR A 702 25.12 17.39 -12.32
C THR A 702 24.01 16.37 -12.56
N VAL A 703 23.50 15.79 -11.48
CA VAL A 703 22.41 14.80 -11.49
C VAL A 703 21.25 15.32 -10.65
N PHE A 704 20.06 15.40 -11.24
CA PHE A 704 18.80 15.67 -10.58
C PHE A 704 18.09 14.34 -10.30
N ALA A 705 18.11 13.93 -9.05
CA ALA A 705 17.70 12.61 -8.59
C ALA A 705 16.38 12.66 -7.81
N GLN A 706 15.53 11.69 -8.07
CA GLN A 706 14.35 11.37 -7.28
C GLN A 706 14.76 10.43 -6.14
N HIS A 707 14.68 10.95 -4.91
CA HIS A 707 14.92 10.19 -3.69
C HIS A 707 13.58 9.80 -3.06
N ASN A 708 13.15 8.55 -3.33
CA ASN A 708 11.97 7.97 -2.72
C ASN A 708 12.35 7.34 -1.37
N ILE A 709 12.33 8.16 -0.32
CA ILE A 709 12.84 7.79 1.00
C ILE A 709 11.77 6.98 1.73
N GLY A 710 12.17 5.83 2.26
CA GLY A 710 11.22 4.98 2.96
C GLY A 710 10.21 4.32 2.01
N ALA A 711 10.57 4.10 0.75
CA ALA A 711 9.73 3.41 -0.22
C ALA A 711 10.55 2.41 -1.05
N ASP A 712 9.95 1.27 -1.38
CA ASP A 712 10.51 0.31 -2.34
C ASP A 712 9.50 0.13 -3.49
N PRO A 713 9.82 0.58 -4.71
CA PRO A 713 8.97 0.36 -5.89
C PRO A 713 8.74 -1.12 -6.25
N ALA A 714 9.45 -2.06 -5.63
CA ALA A 714 9.15 -3.49 -5.74
C ALA A 714 8.16 -3.99 -4.65
N ASP A 715 7.81 -3.18 -3.64
CA ASP A 715 6.83 -3.52 -2.61
C ASP A 715 5.42 -3.02 -3.00
N GLN A 716 4.49 -3.94 -3.04
CA GLN A 716 3.09 -3.75 -3.43
C GLN A 716 2.16 -3.86 -2.25
N VAL A 717 0.98 -3.24 -2.31
CA VAL A 717 -0.10 -3.54 -1.37
C VAL A 717 -0.65 -4.95 -1.61
N GLU A 718 -0.75 -5.72 -0.52
CA GLU A 718 -1.09 -7.14 -0.57
C GLU A 718 -2.45 -7.45 0.05
N GLU A 719 -3.03 -8.61 -0.29
CA GLU A 719 -4.30 -9.03 0.28
C GLU A 719 -4.23 -9.14 1.81
N GLY A 720 -5.02 -8.31 2.50
CA GLY A 720 -5.05 -8.26 3.95
C GLY A 720 -4.12 -7.22 4.58
N ASP A 721 -3.37 -6.47 3.76
CA ASP A 721 -2.66 -5.29 4.23
C ASP A 721 -3.61 -4.31 4.91
N ARG A 722 -3.10 -3.74 5.99
CA ARG A 722 -3.80 -2.73 6.77
C ARG A 722 -3.24 -1.38 6.43
N LEU A 723 -4.12 -0.46 6.07
CA LEU A 723 -3.77 0.91 5.72
C LEU A 723 -3.62 1.77 6.98
N VAL A 724 -2.93 2.91 6.86
CA VAL A 724 -2.66 3.81 7.99
C VAL A 724 -3.90 4.38 8.67
N ASP A 725 -5.02 4.43 7.96
CA ASP A 725 -6.32 4.86 8.48
C ASP A 725 -7.13 3.70 9.09
N GLY A 726 -6.53 2.52 9.19
CA GLY A 726 -7.11 1.31 9.79
C GLY A 726 -7.96 0.46 8.86
N ARG A 727 -8.24 0.92 7.63
CA ARG A 727 -8.91 0.11 6.60
C ARG A 727 -8.04 -1.07 6.19
N ILE A 728 -8.68 -2.10 5.63
CA ILE A 728 -7.97 -3.15 4.92
C ILE A 728 -7.95 -2.75 3.46
N VAL A 729 -6.82 -2.95 2.78
CA VAL A 729 -6.71 -2.62 1.36
C VAL A 729 -7.81 -3.32 0.57
N GLU A 730 -8.43 -2.57 -0.33
CA GLU A 730 -9.45 -3.13 -1.22
C GLU A 730 -8.80 -4.03 -2.27
N ARG A 731 -9.54 -5.06 -2.70
CA ARG A 731 -9.06 -5.99 -3.72
C ARG A 731 -8.65 -5.26 -5.01
N ASP A 732 -9.32 -4.16 -5.32
CA ASP A 732 -9.13 -3.38 -6.53
C ASP A 732 -7.83 -2.55 -6.52
N PHE A 733 -7.07 -2.55 -5.42
CA PHE A 733 -5.77 -1.89 -5.33
C PHE A 733 -4.60 -2.86 -5.19
N LEU A 734 -4.85 -4.17 -5.09
CA LEU A 734 -3.79 -5.17 -4.93
C LEU A 734 -2.76 -5.07 -6.05
N GLY A 735 -1.48 -5.21 -5.72
CA GLY A 735 -0.39 -5.16 -6.68
C GLY A 735 0.06 -3.74 -7.05
N LEU A 736 -0.64 -2.68 -6.65
CA LEU A 736 -0.11 -1.30 -6.70
C LEU A 736 1.05 -1.14 -5.73
N PHE A 737 1.97 -0.23 -6.05
CA PHE A 737 3.07 0.16 -5.16
C PHE A 737 2.55 0.58 -3.78
N THR A 738 3.31 0.27 -2.73
CA THR A 738 3.10 0.89 -1.43
C THR A 738 3.46 2.39 -1.48
N GLY A 739 2.68 3.21 -0.79
CA GLY A 739 2.95 4.65 -0.68
C GLY A 739 4.22 4.91 0.13
N SER A 740 4.86 6.05 -0.12
CA SER A 740 6.10 6.39 0.59
C SER A 740 5.87 6.50 2.10
N THR A 741 6.79 5.93 2.88
CA THR A 741 6.69 5.99 4.34
C THR A 741 7.35 7.22 4.94
N ASP A 742 8.08 8.03 4.16
CA ASP A 742 8.71 9.28 4.58
C ASP A 742 8.65 10.36 3.47
N LEU A 743 9.15 11.58 3.77
CA LEU A 743 9.16 12.69 2.82
C LEU A 743 10.20 12.46 1.72
N ASN A 744 9.75 12.23 0.49
CA ASN A 744 10.64 12.11 -0.67
C ASN A 744 11.22 13.47 -1.04
N GLN A 745 12.37 13.48 -1.72
CA GLN A 745 13.01 14.70 -2.19
C GLN A 745 13.49 14.57 -3.63
N VAL A 746 13.39 15.66 -4.37
CA VAL A 746 14.24 15.93 -5.52
C VAL A 746 15.58 16.46 -5.00
N ARG A 747 16.69 15.83 -5.37
CA ARG A 747 18.03 16.27 -4.99
C ARG A 747 18.90 16.53 -6.21
N LYS A 748 19.67 17.61 -6.18
CA LYS A 748 20.68 17.95 -7.17
C LYS A 748 22.02 17.57 -6.58
N HIS A 749 22.71 16.64 -7.23
CA HIS A 749 24.07 16.23 -6.88
C HIS A 749 25.04 16.72 -7.94
N VAL A 750 26.07 17.45 -7.52
CA VAL A 750 27.21 17.80 -8.38
C VAL A 750 28.39 16.92 -7.98
N LEU A 751 28.79 16.02 -8.88
CA LEU A 751 29.86 15.05 -8.70
C LEU A 751 31.13 15.55 -9.40
N ASP A 752 32.19 15.84 -8.64
CA ASP A 752 33.50 16.19 -9.21
C ASP A 752 34.33 14.91 -9.38
N VAL A 753 34.47 14.42 -10.62
CA VAL A 753 35.23 13.19 -10.91
C VAL A 753 36.73 13.33 -10.69
N ARG A 754 37.26 14.56 -10.64
CA ARG A 754 38.69 14.82 -10.46
C ARG A 754 39.06 14.82 -8.98
N THR A 755 38.18 15.34 -8.12
CA THR A 755 38.45 15.44 -6.68
C THR A 755 37.72 14.38 -5.85
N GLY A 756 36.71 13.71 -6.42
CA GLY A 756 35.80 12.82 -5.71
C GLY A 756 34.78 13.56 -4.83
N GLY A 757 34.61 14.87 -5.02
CA GLY A 757 33.72 15.71 -4.22
C GLY A 757 32.25 15.55 -4.61
N ILE A 758 31.36 15.70 -3.64
CA ILE A 758 29.90 15.72 -3.85
C ILE A 758 29.34 16.98 -3.21
N SER A 759 28.61 17.78 -3.98
CA SER A 759 27.74 18.85 -3.47
C SER A 759 26.28 18.45 -3.66
N THR A 760 25.43 18.67 -2.67
CA THR A 760 24.01 18.28 -2.73
C THR A 760 23.10 19.43 -2.31
N THR A 761 22.06 19.68 -3.10
CA THR A 761 20.91 20.55 -2.76
C THR A 761 19.65 19.69 -2.82
N ALA A 762 18.64 19.98 -1.99
CA ALA A 762 17.43 19.17 -1.89
C ALA A 762 16.16 20.03 -1.83
N PHE A 763 15.07 19.52 -2.40
CA PHE A 763 13.73 20.09 -2.34
C PHE A 763 12.69 18.95 -2.27
N PRO A 764 11.61 19.05 -1.47
CA PRO A 764 11.32 20.11 -0.51
C PRO A 764 12.20 20.05 0.75
N ASP A 765 12.23 21.15 1.50
CA ASP A 765 12.86 21.21 2.82
C ASP A 765 11.94 20.51 3.85
N PRO A 766 12.40 19.47 4.58
CA PRO A 766 11.59 18.80 5.59
C PRO A 766 11.10 19.75 6.70
N GLU A 767 11.82 20.83 6.97
CA GLU A 767 11.45 21.81 7.98
C GLU A 767 10.40 22.83 7.48
N ASP A 768 10.21 22.97 6.16
CA ASP A 768 9.21 23.88 5.59
C ASP A 768 7.89 23.16 5.25
N PRO A 769 6.84 23.28 6.08
CA PRO A 769 5.57 22.61 5.84
C PRO A 769 4.86 23.08 4.55
N LYS A 770 5.18 24.24 3.99
CA LYS A 770 4.53 24.75 2.77
C LYS A 770 4.94 23.97 1.52
N THR A 771 6.14 23.39 1.53
CA THR A 771 6.70 22.65 0.41
C THR A 771 6.52 21.14 0.56
N PHE A 772 6.06 20.67 1.72
CA PHE A 772 5.85 19.26 2.04
C PHE A 772 5.04 18.50 0.97
N ARG A 773 3.99 19.11 0.42
CA ARG A 773 3.13 18.52 -0.63
C ARG A 773 3.87 18.09 -1.90
N TYR A 774 5.06 18.64 -2.18
CA TYR A 774 5.84 18.29 -3.37
C TYR A 774 6.68 17.01 -3.18
N GLY A 775 6.82 16.51 -1.95
CA GLY A 775 7.59 15.31 -1.64
C GLY A 775 6.75 14.04 -1.45
N LEU A 776 5.43 14.08 -1.71
CA LEU A 776 4.55 12.94 -1.49
C LEU A 776 4.46 12.06 -2.74
N ASN A 777 4.77 10.77 -2.62
CA ASN A 777 4.69 9.79 -3.72
C ASN A 777 5.26 10.35 -5.03
N LEU A 778 6.54 10.76 -5.04
CA LEU A 778 7.16 11.32 -6.23
C LEU A 778 7.10 10.32 -7.39
N LEU A 779 6.82 10.82 -8.59
CA LEU A 779 6.86 10.05 -9.83
C LEU A 779 8.18 10.31 -10.57
N PRO A 780 8.55 9.45 -11.55
CA PRO A 780 9.76 9.61 -12.35
C PRO A 780 9.89 11.01 -12.95
N PRO A 781 11.13 11.56 -13.05
CA PRO A 781 11.37 12.86 -13.66
C PRO A 781 10.90 12.88 -15.11
N VAL A 782 10.43 14.05 -15.55
CA VAL A 782 10.23 14.31 -16.96
C VAL A 782 11.61 14.49 -17.61
N ALA A 783 12.01 13.51 -18.43
CA ALA A 783 13.30 13.53 -19.11
C ALA A 783 13.15 14.02 -20.56
N PRO A 784 13.93 15.02 -21.01
CA PRO A 784 14.13 15.28 -22.43
C PRO A 784 14.80 14.06 -23.07
N VAL A 785 14.41 13.73 -24.30
CA VAL A 785 14.92 12.51 -24.94
C VAL A 785 15.80 12.84 -26.16
N ALA A 786 16.97 12.21 -26.25
CA ALA A 786 17.99 12.45 -27.28
C ALA A 786 17.74 11.62 -28.55
N PHE A 787 17.56 12.23 -29.74
CA PHE A 787 17.20 11.45 -30.94
C PHE A 787 17.89 11.81 -32.27
N ALA A 788 18.61 12.92 -32.39
CA ALA A 788 19.24 13.34 -33.65
C ALA A 788 20.55 14.08 -33.38
N PRO A 789 21.52 14.14 -34.31
CA PRO A 789 22.70 15.00 -34.20
C PRO A 789 22.38 16.50 -34.38
N ALA A 790 23.18 17.39 -33.79
CA ALA A 790 22.90 18.84 -33.69
C ALA A 790 22.87 19.67 -34.99
N SER A 791 23.09 19.09 -36.18
CA SER A 791 23.49 19.85 -37.38
C SER A 791 22.46 19.97 -38.52
N GLU A 792 21.18 19.62 -38.34
CA GLU A 792 20.15 19.78 -39.39
C GLU A 792 19.28 21.02 -39.18
N PRO A 793 19.44 22.11 -39.97
CA PRO A 793 18.61 23.31 -39.88
C PRO A 793 17.15 23.02 -40.25
N GLY A 794 16.20 23.47 -39.43
CA GLY A 794 14.76 23.40 -39.73
C GLY A 794 14.05 22.11 -39.31
N ARG A 795 14.76 21.18 -38.64
CA ARG A 795 14.18 19.99 -37.99
C ARG A 795 14.24 20.10 -36.47
N VAL A 796 13.46 19.30 -35.76
CA VAL A 796 13.58 19.14 -34.30
C VAL A 796 14.96 18.51 -34.04
N GLY A 797 15.94 19.35 -33.67
CA GLY A 797 17.33 18.96 -33.50
C GLY A 797 17.59 18.10 -32.26
N ASP A 798 18.85 17.73 -32.04
CA ASP A 798 19.31 17.04 -30.82
C ASP A 798 18.83 17.74 -29.55
N LEU A 799 17.86 17.17 -28.85
CA LEU A 799 17.23 17.80 -27.68
C LEU A 799 18.14 17.80 -26.46
N THR A 800 18.99 16.79 -26.33
CA THR A 800 19.90 16.65 -25.19
C THR A 800 21.16 17.49 -25.37
N ARG A 801 21.55 17.79 -26.62
CA ARG A 801 22.66 18.71 -26.89
C ARG A 801 22.24 20.17 -27.03
N SER A 802 21.04 20.45 -27.53
CA SER A 802 20.49 21.82 -27.54
C SER A 802 20.27 22.36 -26.13
N ILE A 803 19.99 21.45 -25.19
CA ILE A 803 19.79 21.71 -23.76
C ILE A 803 21.01 21.12 -23.03
N GLU A 804 22.18 21.75 -23.19
CA GLU A 804 23.42 21.32 -22.52
C GLU A 804 23.22 21.23 -21.00
N ARG A 805 22.43 22.16 -20.45
CA ARG A 805 22.07 22.24 -19.05
C ARG A 805 20.55 22.34 -18.92
N LEU A 806 19.99 21.60 -17.96
CA LEU A 806 18.57 21.65 -17.65
C LEU A 806 18.30 22.94 -16.85
N ASP A 807 17.81 23.98 -17.52
CA ASP A 807 17.50 25.24 -16.83
C ASP A 807 16.29 25.14 -15.89
N THR A 808 15.38 24.22 -16.20
CA THR A 808 14.20 23.83 -15.42
C THR A 808 14.00 22.32 -15.51
N THR A 809 13.62 21.70 -14.41
CA THR A 809 13.19 20.29 -14.33
C THR A 809 11.73 20.21 -13.92
N TYR A 810 11.00 19.24 -14.48
CA TYR A 810 9.57 19.05 -14.22
C TYR A 810 9.32 17.74 -13.49
N TRP A 811 8.45 17.80 -12.49
CA TRP A 811 8.22 16.71 -11.54
C TRP A 811 6.74 16.59 -11.22
N ILE A 812 6.34 15.39 -10.82
CA ILE A 812 5.00 15.16 -10.27
C ILE A 812 5.11 14.53 -8.88
N SER A 813 4.34 15.09 -7.96
CA SER A 813 4.00 14.45 -6.68
C SER A 813 2.62 13.82 -6.80
N GLY A 814 2.50 12.54 -6.44
CA GLY A 814 1.24 11.80 -6.41
C GLY A 814 0.29 12.24 -5.29
N GLY A 815 0.70 13.17 -4.43
CA GLY A 815 -0.09 13.64 -3.29
C GLY A 815 -0.33 12.56 -2.25
N TRP A 816 -1.27 12.82 -1.35
CA TRP A 816 -1.67 11.87 -0.31
C TRP A 816 -2.63 10.81 -0.87
N ILE A 817 -2.19 9.55 -0.85
CA ILE A 817 -2.95 8.40 -1.34
C ILE A 817 -3.11 7.39 -0.19
N PRO A 818 -4.16 7.50 0.64
CA PRO A 818 -4.31 6.64 1.82
C PRO A 818 -4.54 5.16 1.45
N ASP A 819 -5.07 4.89 0.25
CA ASP A 819 -5.38 3.53 -0.24
C ASP A 819 -4.15 2.68 -0.52
N VAL A 820 -2.95 3.28 -0.58
CA VAL A 820 -1.67 2.56 -0.74
C VAL A 820 -0.73 2.72 0.46
N ALA A 821 -1.12 3.47 1.48
CA ALA A 821 -0.32 3.70 2.67
C ALA A 821 -0.45 2.51 3.63
N SER A 822 0.33 1.45 3.40
CA SER A 822 0.29 0.20 4.17
C SER A 822 1.12 0.29 5.47
N GLU A 823 0.55 -0.10 6.60
CA GLU A 823 1.28 -0.23 7.88
C GLU A 823 2.44 -1.24 7.78
N ARG A 824 2.30 -2.26 6.93
CA ARG A 824 3.39 -3.22 6.66
C ARG A 824 4.62 -2.50 6.12
N ALA A 825 4.45 -1.55 5.20
CA ALA A 825 5.57 -0.78 4.65
C ALA A 825 6.26 0.02 5.78
N PHE A 826 5.51 0.72 6.63
CA PHE A 826 6.08 1.44 7.78
C PHE A 826 6.83 0.50 8.74
N ASP A 827 6.26 -0.67 9.04
CA ASP A 827 6.89 -1.70 9.89
C ASP A 827 8.21 -2.22 9.28
N ASN A 828 8.24 -2.46 7.97
CA ASN A 828 9.42 -2.92 7.25
C ASN A 828 10.58 -1.92 7.39
N PHE A 829 10.33 -0.64 7.10
CA PHE A 829 11.35 0.41 7.22
C PHE A 829 11.75 0.68 8.68
N ARG A 830 10.84 0.51 9.64
CA ARG A 830 11.16 0.59 11.08
C ARG A 830 12.05 -0.57 11.53
N GLY A 831 11.74 -1.79 11.11
CA GLY A 831 12.53 -2.99 11.41
C GLY A 831 13.95 -2.93 10.86
N ALA A 832 14.13 -2.29 9.70
CA ALA A 832 15.43 -2.05 9.09
C ALA A 832 16.25 -0.92 9.76
N ASN A 833 15.68 -0.20 10.74
CA ASN A 833 16.25 1.04 11.31
C ASN A 833 16.59 2.07 10.23
N HIS A 834 15.73 2.21 9.22
CA HIS A 834 15.97 3.12 8.11
C HIS A 834 15.98 4.59 8.59
N PRO A 835 16.99 5.40 8.22
CA PRO A 835 17.03 6.82 8.59
C PRO A 835 15.84 7.58 7.97
N ARG A 836 15.24 8.46 8.76
CA ARG A 836 14.09 9.27 8.35
C ARG A 836 14.44 10.75 8.33
N LEU A 837 13.91 11.48 7.36
CA LEU A 837 13.95 12.94 7.33
C LEU A 837 12.91 13.56 8.24
N VAL A 838 11.71 12.97 8.29
CA VAL A 838 10.61 13.44 9.12
C VAL A 838 10.22 12.34 10.11
N PRO A 839 10.07 12.66 11.41
CA PRO A 839 9.52 11.72 12.38
C PRO A 839 8.21 11.11 11.87
N GLU A 840 8.04 9.80 12.01
CA GLU A 840 6.93 9.06 11.39
C GLU A 840 5.54 9.65 11.73
N ALA A 841 5.31 9.98 13.00
CA ALA A 841 4.07 10.59 13.46
C ALA A 841 3.81 11.96 12.80
N GLU A 842 4.88 12.74 12.60
CA GLU A 842 4.81 14.04 11.94
C GLU A 842 4.58 13.90 10.43
N TYR A 843 5.24 12.95 9.76
CA TYR A 843 5.00 12.65 8.35
C TYR A 843 3.53 12.27 8.12
N ARG A 844 2.98 11.35 8.92
CA ARG A 844 1.57 10.93 8.83
C ARG A 844 0.61 12.10 9.05
N ALA A 845 0.87 12.94 10.04
CA ALA A 845 0.03 14.10 10.34
C ALA A 845 0.06 15.14 9.21
N ARG A 846 1.26 15.45 8.69
CA ARG A 846 1.43 16.41 7.58
C ARG A 846 0.87 15.86 6.27
N ALA A 847 1.06 14.58 5.96
CA ALA A 847 0.59 13.94 4.74
C ALA A 847 -0.94 13.92 4.63
N ALA A 848 -1.65 13.76 5.74
CA ALA A 848 -3.11 13.78 5.77
C ALA A 848 -3.75 15.17 5.54
N ASP A 849 -2.96 16.24 5.38
CA ASP A 849 -3.46 17.58 5.05
C ASP A 849 -4.18 17.58 3.68
N SER A 850 -5.38 18.15 3.63
CA SER A 850 -6.24 18.26 2.46
C SER A 850 -5.61 19.04 1.30
N SER A 851 -4.62 19.89 1.55
CA SER A 851 -3.90 20.58 0.48
C SER A 851 -2.87 19.70 -0.23
N ASN A 852 -2.61 18.48 0.26
CA ASN A 852 -1.68 17.53 -0.34
C ASN A 852 -2.31 16.73 -1.49
N THR A 853 -2.83 17.44 -2.49
CA THR A 853 -3.26 16.84 -3.76
C THR A 853 -2.07 16.64 -4.70
N VAL A 854 -2.30 15.94 -5.81
CA VAL A 854 -1.31 15.78 -6.88
C VAL A 854 -0.79 17.16 -7.32
N GLN A 855 0.54 17.28 -7.48
CA GLN A 855 1.20 18.49 -7.93
C GLN A 855 2.02 18.21 -9.18
N LEU A 856 1.82 18.98 -10.25
CA LEU A 856 2.81 19.14 -11.32
C LEU A 856 3.62 20.39 -11.02
N PHE A 857 4.95 20.29 -10.91
CA PHE A 857 5.78 21.41 -10.48
C PHE A 857 7.10 21.50 -11.26
N ALA A 858 7.60 22.73 -11.35
CA ALA A 858 8.83 23.09 -12.03
C ALA A 858 9.85 23.63 -11.02
N LEU A 859 11.05 23.07 -11.06
CA LEU A 859 12.19 23.54 -10.28
C LEU A 859 13.23 24.13 -11.23
N ASP A 860 13.75 25.31 -10.89
CA ASP A 860 14.91 25.85 -11.59
C ASP A 860 16.14 24.94 -11.41
N HIS A 861 17.20 25.28 -12.11
CA HIS A 861 18.44 24.53 -12.06
C HIS A 861 19.05 24.42 -10.64
N ASP A 862 18.75 25.33 -9.72
CA ASP A 862 19.25 25.34 -8.34
C ASP A 862 18.23 24.79 -7.32
N LEU A 863 17.15 24.16 -7.82
CA LEU A 863 16.04 23.58 -7.07
C LEU A 863 15.12 24.58 -6.36
N HIS A 864 15.05 25.82 -6.84
CA HIS A 864 13.99 26.73 -6.41
C HIS A 864 12.69 26.45 -7.18
N LEU A 865 11.57 26.45 -6.47
CA LEU A 865 10.24 26.28 -7.07
C LEU A 865 9.90 27.49 -7.95
N GLU A 866 9.81 27.29 -9.27
CA GLU A 866 9.43 28.33 -10.22
C GLU A 866 7.90 28.47 -10.33
N SER A 867 7.21 27.35 -10.51
CA SER A 867 5.75 27.29 -10.61
C SER A 867 5.22 25.90 -10.32
N SER A 868 3.93 25.80 -9.99
CA SER A 868 3.25 24.52 -9.82
C SER A 868 1.77 24.62 -10.19
N TYR A 869 1.21 23.51 -10.63
CA TYR A 869 -0.21 23.29 -10.81
C TYR A 869 -0.69 22.24 -9.81
N ALA A 870 -1.64 22.63 -8.96
CA ALA A 870 -2.27 21.73 -8.01
C ALA A 870 -3.54 21.14 -8.63
N PHE A 871 -3.61 19.81 -8.70
CA PHE A 871 -4.80 19.12 -9.18
C PHE A 871 -5.88 19.09 -8.09
N PRO A 872 -7.18 19.07 -8.43
CA PRO A 872 -8.23 18.86 -7.45
C PRO A 872 -8.16 17.46 -6.82
N HIS A 873 -8.86 17.24 -5.72
CA HIS A 873 -8.92 15.92 -5.08
C HIS A 873 -9.43 14.83 -6.03
N GLY A 874 -8.76 13.67 -6.03
CA GLY A 874 -9.11 12.56 -6.91
C GLY A 874 -8.70 12.72 -8.37
N TRP A 875 -8.01 13.81 -8.72
CA TRP A 875 -7.40 13.94 -10.02
C TRP A 875 -5.96 13.44 -9.99
N PHE A 876 -5.62 12.54 -10.91
CA PHE A 876 -4.30 11.93 -11.03
C PHE A 876 -3.72 12.20 -12.41
N MET A 877 -2.44 12.53 -12.44
CA MET A 877 -1.67 12.72 -13.68
C MET A 877 -0.49 11.75 -13.67
N GLY A 878 -0.32 10.99 -14.75
CA GLY A 878 0.92 10.23 -14.98
C GLY A 878 2.06 11.17 -15.40
N THR A 879 3.32 10.77 -15.20
CA THR A 879 4.48 11.58 -15.63
C THR A 879 4.32 12.01 -17.10
N PRO A 880 4.25 13.32 -17.42
CA PRO A 880 4.06 13.78 -18.78
C PRO A 880 5.32 13.55 -19.59
N VAL A 881 5.14 13.57 -20.91
CA VAL A 881 6.26 13.64 -21.84
C VAL A 881 6.52 15.10 -22.19
N TRP A 882 7.78 15.51 -22.07
CA TRP A 882 8.23 16.80 -22.58
C TRP A 882 8.52 16.70 -24.08
N ILE A 883 7.93 17.61 -24.85
CA ILE A 883 8.02 17.65 -26.31
C ILE A 883 8.58 19.02 -26.70
N PRO A 884 9.69 19.09 -27.42
CA PRO A 884 10.32 20.35 -27.79
C PRO A 884 9.45 21.14 -28.79
N LYS A 885 9.47 22.46 -28.67
CA LYS A 885 9.05 23.34 -29.77
C LYS A 885 10.13 23.33 -30.86
N PRO A 886 9.78 23.57 -32.14
CA PRO A 886 10.77 23.67 -33.21
C PRO A 886 11.89 24.69 -32.88
N GLY A 887 13.13 24.22 -32.82
CA GLY A 887 14.30 25.07 -32.53
C GLY A 887 14.58 25.34 -31.05
N ALA A 888 13.92 24.64 -30.13
CA ALA A 888 14.13 24.77 -28.69
C ALA A 888 15.61 24.66 -28.28
N ARG A 889 16.03 25.53 -27.35
CA ARG A 889 17.38 25.55 -26.73
C ARG A 889 17.32 25.56 -25.20
N SER A 890 16.12 25.46 -24.64
CA SER A 890 15.88 25.41 -23.19
C SER A 890 14.74 24.46 -22.90
N THR A 891 14.73 23.85 -21.70
CA THR A 891 13.59 23.03 -21.25
C THR A 891 12.30 23.83 -21.08
N ARG A 892 12.38 25.18 -21.05
CA ARG A 892 11.24 26.10 -21.06
C ARG A 892 10.61 26.32 -22.44
N GLU A 893 11.17 25.72 -23.50
CA GLU A 893 10.72 25.89 -24.89
C GLU A 893 10.10 24.60 -25.44
N GLY A 894 9.07 24.11 -24.78
CA GLY A 894 8.39 22.85 -25.11
C GLY A 894 6.96 22.75 -24.59
N TRP A 895 6.39 21.57 -24.75
CA TRP A 895 5.06 21.17 -24.31
C TRP A 895 5.20 20.03 -23.31
N LEU A 896 4.39 20.02 -22.25
CA LEU A 896 4.20 18.84 -21.41
C LEU A 896 2.87 18.20 -21.79
N VAL A 897 2.90 16.96 -22.26
CA VAL A 897 1.70 16.21 -22.65
C VAL A 897 1.57 15.01 -21.73
N GLY A 898 0.48 14.93 -20.97
CA GLY A 898 0.29 13.86 -19.99
C GLY A 898 -1.16 13.37 -19.91
N PRO A 899 -1.36 12.08 -19.62
CA PRO A 899 -2.68 11.51 -19.36
C PRO A 899 -3.14 11.86 -17.93
N VAL A 900 -4.43 12.17 -17.81
CA VAL A 900 -5.07 12.65 -16.58
C VAL A 900 -6.38 11.88 -16.36
N TRP A 901 -6.68 11.56 -15.11
CA TRP A 901 -7.93 10.91 -14.69
C TRP A 901 -8.60 11.73 -13.59
N GLY A 902 -9.93 11.84 -13.67
CA GLY A 902 -10.74 12.46 -12.64
C GLY A 902 -11.53 11.43 -11.81
N PRO A 903 -12.16 11.84 -10.70
CA PRO A 903 -12.94 10.96 -9.84
C PRO A 903 -14.35 10.64 -10.35
N ASP A 904 -14.82 11.38 -11.36
CA ASP A 904 -16.20 11.31 -11.86
C ASP A 904 -16.30 10.66 -13.24
N ASP A 905 -15.19 10.60 -13.98
CA ASP A 905 -15.06 9.91 -15.26
C ASP A 905 -13.89 8.93 -15.21
N ALA A 906 -14.14 7.68 -15.61
CA ALA A 906 -13.13 6.63 -15.64
C ALA A 906 -12.24 6.69 -16.88
N HIS A 907 -12.61 7.50 -17.89
CA HIS A 907 -11.86 7.65 -19.12
C HIS A 907 -10.70 8.64 -18.94
N VAL A 908 -9.60 8.34 -19.62
CA VAL A 908 -8.41 9.19 -19.62
C VAL A 908 -8.69 10.48 -20.41
N GLU A 909 -8.25 11.62 -19.89
CA GLU A 909 -8.09 12.90 -20.59
C GLU A 909 -6.61 13.13 -20.93
N ILE A 910 -6.32 13.90 -21.98
CA ILE A 910 -4.94 14.32 -22.29
C ILE A 910 -4.80 15.82 -22.10
N TRP A 911 -3.88 16.23 -21.24
CA TRP A 911 -3.66 17.64 -20.90
C TRP A 911 -2.32 18.09 -21.47
N VAL A 912 -2.31 19.30 -22.02
CA VAL A 912 -1.14 19.94 -22.64
C VAL A 912 -0.82 21.23 -21.89
N PHE A 913 0.39 21.36 -21.36
CA PHE A 913 0.90 22.58 -20.74
C PHE A 913 2.00 23.20 -21.62
N ASP A 914 2.05 24.53 -21.66
CA ASP A 914 3.15 25.27 -22.28
C ASP A 914 4.24 25.56 -21.25
N THR A 915 5.44 25.03 -21.47
CA THR A 915 6.59 25.24 -20.57
C THR A 915 7.14 26.66 -20.59
N ALA A 916 6.75 27.48 -21.57
CA ALA A 916 7.11 28.90 -21.64
C ALA A 916 6.28 29.78 -20.71
N THR A 917 5.19 29.23 -20.15
CA THR A 917 4.29 29.91 -19.20
C THR A 917 4.37 29.26 -17.82
N ALA A 918 3.95 29.98 -16.78
CA ALA A 918 3.91 29.41 -15.44
C ALA A 918 2.87 28.28 -15.38
N LEU A 919 3.21 27.14 -14.77
CA LEU A 919 2.29 25.99 -14.64
C LEU A 919 0.98 26.35 -13.93
N SER A 920 1.00 27.39 -13.07
CA SER A 920 -0.18 27.91 -12.38
C SER A 920 -1.25 28.48 -13.32
N GLU A 921 -0.90 28.81 -14.58
CA GLU A 921 -1.87 29.22 -15.61
C GLU A 921 -2.74 28.05 -16.10
N GLY A 922 -2.31 26.80 -15.83
CA GLY A 922 -3.02 25.59 -16.21
C GLY A 922 -2.71 25.10 -17.62
N PRO A 923 -3.40 24.05 -18.08
CA PRO A 923 -3.19 23.49 -19.41
C PRO A 923 -3.74 24.44 -20.49
N VAL A 924 -2.99 24.58 -21.58
CA VAL A 924 -3.41 25.34 -22.77
C VAL A 924 -4.38 24.56 -23.66
N CYS A 925 -4.45 23.24 -23.48
CA CYS A 925 -5.38 22.35 -24.16
C CYS A 925 -5.72 21.14 -23.29
N LYS A 926 -7.00 20.77 -23.28
CA LYS A 926 -7.48 19.48 -22.78
C LYS A 926 -8.20 18.74 -23.91
N LEU A 927 -7.90 17.46 -24.03
CA LEU A 927 -8.51 16.54 -24.97
C LEU A 927 -9.32 15.51 -24.20
N GLY A 928 -10.58 15.35 -24.59
CA GLY A 928 -11.49 14.32 -24.09
C GLY A 928 -12.11 13.52 -25.22
N PRO A 929 -12.90 12.47 -24.92
CA PRO A 929 -13.57 11.67 -25.92
C PRO A 929 -14.45 12.53 -26.85
N ALA A 930 -14.36 12.32 -28.16
CA ALA A 930 -15.20 13.02 -29.12
C ALA A 930 -16.68 12.62 -28.96
N VAL A 931 -17.61 13.43 -29.49
CA VAL A 931 -19.06 13.16 -29.39
C VAL A 931 -19.38 11.78 -29.97
N GLY A 932 -20.00 10.92 -29.15
CA GLY A 932 -20.37 9.55 -29.51
C GLY A 932 -19.29 8.49 -29.28
N GLU A 933 -18.10 8.90 -28.84
CA GLU A 933 -17.03 8.00 -28.41
C GLU A 933 -17.16 7.68 -26.92
N LEU A 934 -16.80 6.45 -26.53
CA LEU A 934 -16.81 6.04 -25.13
C LEU A 934 -15.56 6.49 -24.35
N GLY A 935 -14.49 6.96 -24.99
CA GLY A 935 -13.21 7.29 -24.32
C GLY A 935 -12.42 6.07 -23.88
N LEU A 936 -11.10 6.16 -23.67
CA LEU A 936 -10.21 5.02 -23.33
C LEU A 936 -9.99 4.85 -21.83
N ARG A 937 -9.77 3.60 -21.38
CA ARG A 937 -9.30 3.27 -20.03
C ARG A 937 -8.00 2.45 -20.15
N PRO A 938 -6.83 3.09 -20.23
CA PRO A 938 -5.61 2.38 -20.60
C PRO A 938 -4.96 1.58 -19.45
N GLY A 939 -5.29 1.92 -18.19
CA GLY A 939 -4.58 1.43 -16.99
C GLY A 939 -3.47 2.38 -16.55
N PHE A 940 -2.75 2.00 -15.49
CA PHE A 940 -1.82 2.90 -14.81
C PHE A 940 -0.64 3.26 -15.73
N PRO A 941 -0.37 4.54 -16.04
CA PRO A 941 0.77 4.93 -16.86
C PRO A 941 2.06 4.92 -16.04
N LEU A 942 3.16 4.44 -16.61
CA LEU A 942 4.47 4.46 -15.92
C LEU A 942 5.48 5.36 -16.62
N HIS A 943 5.90 5.00 -17.83
CA HIS A 943 6.92 5.75 -18.56
C HIS A 943 6.43 6.13 -19.95
N GLY A 944 6.82 7.31 -20.41
CA GLY A 944 6.42 7.82 -21.71
C GLY A 944 7.57 8.32 -22.54
N THR A 945 7.32 8.42 -23.85
CA THR A 945 8.24 9.02 -24.82
C THR A 945 7.46 9.67 -25.95
N TRP A 946 8.16 10.40 -26.82
CA TRP A 946 7.57 11.02 -28.01
C TRP A 946 8.42 10.71 -29.24
N LEU A 947 7.75 10.48 -30.37
CA LEU A 947 8.37 10.35 -31.68
C LEU A 947 7.85 11.46 -32.60
N ASP A 948 8.79 12.09 -33.29
CA ASP A 948 8.47 13.07 -34.32
C ASP A 948 7.75 12.42 -35.51
N ARG A 949 6.87 13.18 -36.17
CA ARG A 949 6.02 12.68 -37.25
C ARG A 949 6.84 12.11 -38.42
N GLU A 950 7.91 12.79 -38.80
CA GLU A 950 8.78 12.36 -39.88
C GLU A 950 9.48 11.04 -39.53
N GLY A 951 9.93 10.90 -38.29
CA GLY A 951 10.53 9.70 -37.73
C GLY A 951 9.66 8.46 -37.84
N ILE A 952 8.35 8.61 -37.69
CA ILE A 952 7.38 7.51 -37.82
C ILE A 952 7.13 7.19 -39.31
N GLU A 953 6.90 8.21 -40.13
CA GLU A 953 6.56 8.02 -41.55
C GLU A 953 7.72 7.50 -42.39
N ALA A 954 8.93 7.95 -42.09
CA ALA A 954 10.14 7.55 -42.79
C ALA A 954 10.75 6.24 -42.25
N TRP A 955 10.17 5.63 -41.22
CA TRP A 955 10.66 4.37 -40.67
C TRP A 955 10.63 3.24 -41.71
N GLU A 956 11.77 2.57 -41.85
CA GLU A 956 11.93 1.35 -42.63
C GLU A 956 12.32 0.20 -41.70
N ARG A 957 11.81 -1.00 -41.99
CA ARG A 957 12.16 -2.19 -41.22
C ARG A 957 13.67 -2.46 -41.35
N PRO A 958 14.42 -2.57 -40.24
CA PRO A 958 15.84 -2.90 -40.29
C PRO A 958 16.11 -4.25 -40.96
N THR A 959 17.26 -4.39 -41.63
CA THR A 959 17.63 -5.56 -42.43
C THR A 959 18.55 -6.56 -41.73
N TYR A 960 19.02 -6.25 -40.51
CA TYR A 960 19.88 -7.15 -39.76
C TYR A 960 19.07 -8.36 -39.25
N ARG A 961 19.62 -9.58 -39.44
CA ARG A 961 18.94 -10.81 -39.06
C ARG A 961 19.16 -11.09 -37.58
N THR A 962 18.09 -11.10 -36.80
CA THR A 962 18.01 -11.94 -35.60
C THR A 962 16.85 -12.89 -35.83
N GLU A 963 17.12 -14.19 -35.90
CA GLU A 963 16.04 -15.17 -36.07
C GLU A 963 15.16 -15.17 -34.82
N LEU A 964 13.86 -14.95 -35.00
CA LEU A 964 12.86 -15.37 -34.01
C LEU A 964 12.82 -16.89 -34.09
N GLU A 965 13.37 -17.58 -33.10
CA GLU A 965 13.33 -19.05 -33.06
C GLU A 965 11.88 -19.54 -32.90
N ASP A 966 11.33 -20.16 -33.95
CA ASP A 966 10.05 -20.90 -33.89
C ASP A 966 10.26 -22.22 -33.11
N VAL A 967 9.46 -22.45 -32.07
CA VAL A 967 9.59 -23.66 -31.22
C VAL A 967 8.48 -24.68 -31.50
N PRO A 968 8.82 -25.92 -31.91
CA PRO A 968 7.88 -27.02 -32.05
C PRO A 968 7.32 -27.56 -30.71
N THR A 969 6.09 -28.08 -30.75
CA THR A 969 5.28 -28.51 -29.60
C THR A 969 5.90 -29.59 -28.69
N TYR A 970 6.90 -30.35 -29.12
CA TYR A 970 7.43 -31.53 -28.41
C TYR A 970 8.60 -31.25 -27.46
N VAL A 971 9.16 -30.04 -27.41
CA VAL A 971 10.32 -29.72 -26.54
C VAL A 971 9.91 -29.42 -25.08
N LYS A 972 8.62 -29.55 -24.75
CA LYS A 972 7.99 -29.19 -23.46
C LYS A 972 8.32 -30.10 -22.25
N LEU A 973 9.07 -31.19 -22.42
CA LEU A 973 9.33 -32.18 -21.37
C LEU A 973 10.82 -32.33 -20.95
N ALA A 974 11.77 -31.80 -21.73
CA ALA A 974 13.22 -32.00 -21.49
C ALA A 974 13.85 -30.96 -20.55
N GLU A 975 13.15 -29.86 -20.25
CA GLU A 975 13.78 -28.64 -19.71
C GLU A 975 13.92 -28.56 -18.19
N ALA A 976 13.07 -29.24 -17.42
CA ALA A 976 13.17 -29.23 -15.95
C ALA A 976 14.53 -29.77 -15.46
N ALA A 977 15.16 -30.67 -16.22
CA ALA A 977 16.50 -31.19 -15.94
C ALA A 977 17.62 -30.20 -16.30
N VAL A 978 17.41 -29.33 -17.30
CA VAL A 978 18.41 -28.34 -17.77
C VAL A 978 18.52 -27.16 -16.81
N MET A 979 17.38 -26.64 -16.32
CA MET A 979 17.37 -25.56 -15.32
C MET A 979 18.09 -25.96 -14.03
N GLY A 980 17.83 -27.17 -13.51
CA GLY A 980 18.51 -27.70 -12.32
C GLY A 980 20.02 -27.94 -12.55
N GLY A 981 20.39 -28.48 -13.71
CA GLY A 981 21.81 -28.71 -14.07
C GLY A 981 22.61 -27.41 -14.26
N GLY A 982 22.00 -26.36 -14.82
CA GLY A 982 22.63 -25.05 -15.03
C GLY A 982 22.92 -24.31 -13.72
N LEU A 983 21.95 -24.29 -12.79
CA LEU A 983 22.13 -23.73 -11.44
C LEU A 983 23.25 -24.43 -10.67
N LEU A 984 23.30 -25.76 -10.71
CA LEU A 984 24.32 -26.55 -10.03
C LEU A 984 25.73 -26.31 -10.63
N THR A 985 25.84 -26.30 -11.96
CA THR A 985 27.11 -26.07 -12.66
C THR A 985 27.70 -24.70 -12.33
N ARG A 986 26.85 -23.67 -12.25
CA ARG A 986 27.28 -22.31 -11.93
C ARG A 986 27.68 -22.15 -10.47
N ALA A 987 26.91 -22.75 -9.54
CA ALA A 987 27.27 -22.77 -8.13
C ALA A 987 28.63 -23.44 -7.90
N VAL A 988 28.93 -24.53 -8.62
CA VAL A 988 30.24 -25.19 -8.58
C VAL A 988 31.35 -24.28 -9.10
N ARG A 989 31.18 -23.63 -10.26
CA ARG A 989 32.18 -22.68 -10.79
C ARG A 989 32.43 -21.49 -9.86
N GLN A 990 31.39 -20.95 -9.22
CA GLN A 990 31.53 -19.84 -8.27
C GLN A 990 32.24 -20.26 -6.98
N LEU A 991 32.09 -21.52 -6.54
CA LEU A 991 32.72 -22.04 -5.33
C LEU A 991 34.17 -22.47 -5.53
N PHE A 992 34.55 -22.91 -6.74
CA PHE A 992 35.84 -23.55 -6.99
C PHE A 992 36.71 -22.88 -8.07
N GLY A 993 36.25 -21.79 -8.70
CA GLY A 993 36.92 -21.18 -9.86
C GLY A 993 36.63 -21.92 -11.17
N GLU A 994 37.18 -21.41 -12.29
CA GLU A 994 37.02 -22.03 -13.63
C GLU A 994 37.52 -23.48 -13.73
#